data_AF-A0A3Q0DRK1-F1
#
_entry.id   AF-A0A3Q0DRK1-F1
#
_cell.length_a   1.000
_cell.length_b   1.000
_cell.length_c   1.000
_cell.angle_alpha   90.00
_cell.angle_beta   90.00
_cell.angle_gamma   90.00
#
_symmetry.space_group_name_H-M   'P 1'
#
loop_
_entity.id
_entity.type
_entity.pdbx_description
1 polymer ?
#
loop_
_entity_poly.entity_id
_entity_poly.type
_entity_poly.pdbx_seq_one_letter_code
_entity_poly.pdbx_strand_id
1 'polypeptide(L)'
;MAAPESGPAWSPGAAEGEEETILYDLLVNTEWPPETEVQPRGNRKHGASFIITKAIRDRLLFLQQYIWYRPAPFLLPDGLVRLVNKQINWHLVLASNGKLLAAIQDQCVEIRSAKDDFTSIIGKCQVPKDPKPQWRRVAWSYDCTLLAYAESTGTVRVFDLMGSELFVICPASSFAGDLSYAIAGLIFLEYKASTQWSAELLVINYRGELRSYLVSVGTNQSYQESHCFSFSSHYPHGINTAIYHPGHRLLMVGGCEAAEVGMSKASSCGLSAWRVLSGSPYYKQVTNGEESVTAVPKTLGLLRMLSVKFYSRHGQEQDGIFKMSLSPDGMLLAAIHFSGKLSIWAIPSLEQQGEWNQNEQPGYDDLNPDWRLSTEKRKKIKDKESFYPLIDVNWWADSAVILARCSGALTVSSVKTLKNLLGKSCEWFEPSPQVTATHEGGFLSLECEIKLAPKRSRLEIRVGEEDEGEEDSDSDCEISTKARYFGYIKQGLYLVTEMERFAPPRKRPRTITKNYRLVSLRSTTPEELYQRKIESEEYEEALSLAHTYGLDTDLVYQRQWRKSAVNIASIQNYLSKIKKRSWVLHECLERVPENVDAAKELLQYGLKGTDLEALLAIGKGVDDGRFTLPGEVDIENISYEELSLSDEEPAKKKREKELKKRGELLKLVNFSKLTLEQKELCRCRLKLLTYLDRLATYEEILGVPHASEQRYDAEFFKKFRNQNIVLSARTYARESNVQALEILFTYHGSDLLPHRLAILSNFPETTSPHEYAVLLPEACCHGGSLMIIPWHERKHRAKDWCEELECRMVVEPSLEDESEFLYAAQPELLRFRTSQLAVEKVIDWYQARAEEIEHYARQVDCALSLIRLGMERNIPGLLALCDNLVTLETLVYEAGCDLTLTLKDLQQMKDIEKLRFLMNSVGFILTFF
;
A
#
# COMPACT_ATOMS: atom_id res chain seq x y z
N MET A 1 -68.76 -12.07 -11.56
CA MET A 1 -67.80 -12.67 -10.61
C MET A 1 -66.98 -13.68 -11.37
N ALA A 2 -65.72 -13.36 -11.65
CA ALA A 2 -64.59 -14.26 -11.90
C ALA A 2 -63.48 -13.42 -12.55
N ALA A 3 -62.35 -13.33 -11.87
CA ALA A 3 -61.11 -12.75 -12.36
C ALA A 3 -60.45 -13.73 -13.36
N PRO A 4 -59.69 -13.23 -14.36
CA PRO A 4 -58.93 -14.10 -15.25
C PRO A 4 -57.53 -14.38 -14.69
N GLU A 5 -57.26 -15.68 -14.58
CA GLU A 5 -56.01 -16.44 -14.79
C GLU A 5 -54.64 -15.73 -14.61
N SER A 6 -53.94 -16.14 -13.56
CA SER A 6 -52.50 -15.96 -13.35
C SER A 6 -51.70 -16.96 -14.19
N GLY A 7 -50.79 -16.45 -15.03
CA GLY A 7 -49.80 -17.25 -15.75
C GLY A 7 -48.78 -17.95 -14.83
N PRO A 8 -48.00 -18.92 -15.36
CA PRO A 8 -47.17 -19.81 -14.55
C PRO A 8 -45.97 -19.05 -13.96
N ALA A 9 -45.74 -19.26 -12.66
CA ALA A 9 -44.57 -18.79 -11.96
C ALA A 9 -43.30 -19.44 -12.55
N TRP A 10 -42.40 -18.61 -13.07
CA TRP A 10 -41.03 -19.01 -13.36
C TRP A 10 -40.35 -19.42 -12.05
N SER A 11 -40.08 -20.72 -11.95
CA SER A 11 -39.16 -21.30 -10.99
C SER A 11 -37.74 -20.81 -11.33
N PRO A 12 -36.94 -20.32 -10.37
CA PRO A 12 -35.54 -20.06 -10.63
C PRO A 12 -34.85 -21.41 -10.83
N GLY A 13 -34.52 -21.72 -12.08
CA GLY A 13 -33.64 -22.81 -12.43
C GLY A 13 -32.30 -22.62 -11.73
N ALA A 14 -31.81 -23.69 -11.11
CA ALA A 14 -30.45 -23.80 -10.62
C ALA A 14 -29.48 -23.56 -11.80
N ALA A 15 -29.01 -22.32 -11.92
CA ALA A 15 -27.77 -22.06 -12.62
C ALA A 15 -26.65 -22.68 -11.78
N GLU A 16 -25.84 -23.54 -12.39
CA GLU A 16 -24.50 -23.86 -11.87
C GLU A 16 -23.75 -22.53 -11.75
N GLY A 17 -23.81 -21.91 -10.58
CA GLY A 17 -23.09 -20.67 -10.30
C GLY A 17 -21.60 -20.96 -10.41
N GLU A 18 -20.90 -20.24 -11.28
CA GLU A 18 -19.45 -20.20 -11.27
C GLU A 18 -19.02 -19.88 -9.84
N GLU A 19 -18.22 -20.76 -9.21
CA GLU A 19 -17.69 -20.52 -7.87
C GLU A 19 -16.86 -19.23 -7.90
N GLU A 20 -17.41 -18.14 -7.34
CA GLU A 20 -16.80 -16.82 -7.33
C GLU A 20 -15.47 -16.84 -6.55
N THR A 21 -14.45 -16.21 -7.11
CA THR A 21 -13.17 -16.04 -6.41
C THR A 21 -13.32 -15.04 -5.28
N ILE A 22 -12.83 -15.41 -4.10
CA ILE A 22 -12.83 -14.54 -2.92
C ILE A 22 -11.75 -13.47 -3.13
N LEU A 23 -12.15 -12.21 -3.14
CA LEU A 23 -11.22 -11.09 -2.97
C LEU A 23 -10.88 -10.97 -1.49
N TYR A 24 -9.60 -10.84 -1.18
CA TYR A 24 -9.10 -10.79 0.19
C TYR A 24 -7.94 -9.81 0.34
N ASP A 25 -7.74 -9.37 1.58
CA ASP A 25 -6.56 -8.64 2.01
C ASP A 25 -5.82 -9.42 3.10
N LEU A 26 -4.49 -9.32 3.06
CA LEU A 26 -3.58 -9.88 4.05
C LEU A 26 -3.09 -8.76 4.97
N LEU A 27 -3.40 -8.86 6.27
CA LEU A 27 -3.03 -7.86 7.28
C LEU A 27 -2.14 -8.51 8.34
N VAL A 28 -1.01 -7.89 8.67
CA VAL A 28 -0.20 -8.30 9.82
C VAL A 28 -0.72 -7.60 11.06
N ASN A 29 -1.45 -8.31 11.91
CA ASN A 29 -2.09 -7.79 13.10
C ASN A 29 -1.09 -7.51 14.23
N THR A 30 -0.15 -8.43 14.44
CA THR A 30 0.79 -8.33 15.56
C THR A 30 2.08 -9.07 15.21
N GLU A 31 3.21 -8.42 15.47
CA GLU A 31 4.53 -9.04 15.41
C GLU A 31 5.12 -9.11 16.82
N TRP A 32 5.55 -10.29 17.23
CA TRP A 32 6.19 -10.50 18.52
C TRP A 32 7.70 -10.25 18.45
N PRO A 33 8.33 -9.84 19.56
CA PRO A 33 9.78 -9.69 19.59
C PRO A 33 10.51 -11.01 19.26
N PRO A 34 11.67 -10.93 18.59
CA PRO A 34 12.42 -12.11 18.14
C PRO A 34 12.89 -12.98 19.31
N GLU A 35 12.61 -14.28 19.27
CA GLU A 35 13.13 -15.25 20.23
C GLU A 35 14.41 -15.90 19.72
N THR A 36 15.49 -15.82 20.50
CA THR A 36 16.75 -16.50 20.16
C THR A 36 16.86 -17.85 20.85
N GLU A 37 16.95 -18.92 20.05
CA GLU A 37 17.19 -20.28 20.53
C GLU A 37 18.57 -20.78 20.08
N VAL A 38 19.32 -21.36 21.00
CA VAL A 38 20.62 -21.97 20.71
C VAL A 38 20.40 -23.42 20.34
N GLN A 39 20.45 -23.74 19.04
CA GLN A 39 20.28 -25.13 18.60
C GLN A 39 21.59 -25.92 18.81
N PRO A 40 21.58 -26.96 19.66
CA PRO A 40 22.74 -27.85 19.80
C PRO A 40 22.90 -28.65 18.51
N ARG A 41 24.06 -28.53 17.85
CA ARG A 41 24.40 -29.40 16.71
C ARG A 41 24.68 -30.82 17.21
N GLY A 42 23.64 -31.63 17.33
CA GLY A 42 23.80 -33.09 17.36
C GLY A 42 24.37 -33.57 16.03
N ASN A 43 25.24 -34.59 16.07
CA ASN A 43 25.69 -35.27 14.84
C ASN A 43 24.46 -35.70 14.05
N ARG A 44 24.32 -35.18 12.81
CA ARG A 44 23.29 -35.60 11.85
C ARG A 44 23.26 -37.13 11.84
N LYS A 45 22.16 -37.71 12.35
CA LYS A 45 21.82 -39.12 12.14
C LYS A 45 21.47 -39.26 10.66
N HIS A 46 22.47 -39.40 9.80
CA HIS A 46 22.27 -39.85 8.43
C HIS A 46 22.61 -41.34 8.37
N GLY A 47 21.83 -42.05 7.55
CA GLY A 47 21.69 -43.51 7.51
C GLY A 47 22.98 -44.31 7.42
N ALA A 48 22.83 -45.61 7.68
CA ALA A 48 23.81 -46.68 7.85
C ALA A 48 24.23 -46.98 9.30
N SER A 49 24.63 -46.01 10.13
CA SER A 49 25.13 -46.31 11.49
C SER A 49 24.05 -46.76 12.48
N PHE A 50 22.79 -46.35 12.27
CA PHE A 50 21.65 -46.79 13.08
C PHE A 50 21.25 -48.24 12.80
N ILE A 51 21.47 -48.78 11.60
CA ILE A 51 21.07 -50.16 11.28
C ILE A 51 21.99 -51.17 11.97
N ILE A 52 23.29 -50.90 12.03
CA ILE A 52 24.28 -51.78 12.64
C ILE A 52 24.24 -51.67 14.17
N THR A 53 24.11 -50.46 14.73
CA THR A 53 23.96 -50.28 16.18
C THR A 53 22.59 -50.71 16.70
N LYS A 54 21.50 -50.56 15.92
CA LYS A 54 20.18 -51.11 16.26
C LYS A 54 20.15 -52.64 16.16
N ALA A 55 20.81 -53.26 15.18
CA ALA A 55 20.89 -54.72 15.11
C ALA A 55 21.66 -55.36 16.29
N ILE A 56 22.71 -54.68 16.78
CA ILE A 56 23.51 -55.15 17.91
C ILE A 56 22.83 -54.82 19.25
N ARG A 57 22.27 -53.61 19.38
CA ARG A 57 21.55 -53.17 20.58
C ARG A 57 20.20 -53.85 20.75
N ASP A 58 19.45 -54.11 19.67
CA ASP A 58 18.19 -54.84 19.73
C ASP A 58 18.43 -56.31 20.07
N ARG A 59 19.56 -56.93 19.66
CA ARG A 59 19.93 -58.29 20.12
C ARG A 59 20.33 -58.33 21.60
N LEU A 60 21.04 -57.33 22.10
CA LEU A 60 21.38 -57.21 23.52
C LEU A 60 20.17 -56.85 24.41
N LEU A 61 19.27 -56.00 23.92
CA LEU A 61 18.01 -55.68 24.59
C LEU A 61 17.01 -56.85 24.55
N PHE A 62 17.00 -57.66 23.49
CA PHE A 62 16.22 -58.90 23.43
C PHE A 62 16.68 -59.90 24.51
N LEU A 63 18.00 -60.04 24.71
CA LEU A 63 18.57 -60.88 25.76
C LEU A 63 18.31 -60.31 27.16
N GLN A 64 18.27 -58.98 27.31
CA GLN A 64 18.01 -58.33 28.60
C GLN A 64 16.51 -58.29 28.98
N GLN A 65 15.60 -58.23 27.99
CA GLN A 65 14.15 -58.31 28.19
C GLN A 65 13.66 -59.71 28.59
N TYR A 66 14.40 -60.77 28.24
CA TYR A 66 14.06 -62.14 28.65
C TYR A 66 14.41 -62.45 30.12
N ILE A 67 15.32 -61.66 30.72
CA ILE A 67 15.83 -61.90 32.08
C ILE A 67 15.11 -61.01 33.12
N TRP A 68 14.46 -59.92 32.70
CA TRP A 68 13.70 -59.05 33.59
C TRP A 68 12.35 -58.65 32.98
N TYR A 69 11.25 -59.13 33.57
CA TYR A 69 9.90 -58.69 33.23
C TYR A 69 9.78 -57.16 33.42
N ARG A 70 9.82 -56.40 32.33
CA ARG A 70 9.31 -55.02 32.25
C ARG A 70 8.21 -54.97 31.19
N PRO A 71 7.05 -54.35 31.46
CA PRO A 71 6.03 -54.13 30.43
C PRO A 71 6.62 -53.26 29.31
N ALA A 72 6.34 -53.63 28.05
CA ALA A 72 6.85 -52.89 26.89
C ALA A 72 6.35 -51.43 26.91
N PRO A 73 7.19 -50.43 26.61
CA PRO A 73 6.75 -49.04 26.50
C PRO A 73 5.78 -48.92 25.33
N PHE A 74 4.66 -48.21 25.55
CA PHE A 74 3.72 -47.84 24.50
C PHE A 74 4.43 -46.94 23.48
N LEU A 75 4.42 -47.34 22.20
CA LEU A 75 5.07 -46.59 21.11
C LEU A 75 4.03 -45.82 20.32
N LEU A 76 4.21 -44.49 20.26
CA LEU A 76 3.38 -43.63 19.42
C LEU A 76 3.64 -43.91 17.93
N PRO A 77 2.64 -43.74 17.05
CA PRO A 77 2.82 -43.88 15.60
C PRO A 77 3.92 -42.95 15.07
N ASP A 78 4.83 -43.48 14.25
CA ASP A 78 5.94 -42.70 13.68
C ASP A 78 5.44 -41.54 12.79
N GLY A 79 4.34 -41.75 12.06
CA GLY A 79 3.68 -40.73 11.23
C GLY A 79 3.18 -39.53 12.05
N LEU A 80 2.57 -39.79 13.21
CA LEU A 80 2.12 -38.76 14.15
C LEU A 80 3.31 -37.93 14.65
N VAL A 81 4.34 -38.60 15.17
CA VAL A 81 5.53 -37.92 15.73
C VAL A 81 6.23 -37.09 14.65
N ARG A 82 6.29 -37.58 13.41
CA ARG A 82 6.88 -36.87 12.27
C ARG A 82 6.13 -35.56 11.97
N LEU A 83 4.79 -35.56 11.99
CA LEU A 83 3.98 -34.38 11.68
C LEU A 83 3.89 -33.40 12.85
N VAL A 84 3.71 -33.86 14.09
CA VAL A 84 3.73 -32.99 15.29
C VAL A 84 5.07 -32.26 15.39
N ASN A 85 6.18 -32.93 15.09
CA ASN A 85 7.51 -32.31 15.14
C ASN A 85 7.74 -31.23 14.06
N LYS A 86 6.87 -31.13 13.04
CA LYS A 86 6.91 -30.09 12.01
C LYS A 86 6.06 -28.87 12.35
N GLN A 87 5.19 -28.95 13.36
CA GLN A 87 4.39 -27.81 13.81
C GLN A 87 5.27 -26.75 14.47
N ILE A 88 4.80 -25.50 14.44
CA ILE A 88 5.40 -24.40 15.20
C ILE A 88 5.28 -24.65 16.72
N ASN A 89 6.17 -24.04 17.51
CA ASN A 89 6.18 -24.23 18.96
C ASN A 89 5.00 -23.53 19.63
N TRP A 90 4.63 -22.36 19.11
CA TRP A 90 3.54 -21.56 19.64
C TRP A 90 2.22 -22.07 19.08
N HIS A 91 1.17 -21.98 19.90
CA HIS A 91 -0.18 -22.36 19.50
C HIS A 91 -1.11 -21.17 19.58
N LEU A 92 -2.09 -21.13 18.67
CA LEU A 92 -3.13 -20.12 18.62
C LEU A 92 -4.51 -20.78 18.68
N VAL A 93 -5.36 -20.33 19.60
CA VAL A 93 -6.75 -20.82 19.71
C VAL A 93 -7.71 -19.65 19.86
N LEU A 94 -8.59 -19.49 18.86
CA LEU A 94 -9.67 -18.53 18.87
C LEU A 94 -10.85 -19.09 19.69
N ALA A 95 -11.46 -18.24 20.52
CA ALA A 95 -12.65 -18.61 21.28
C ALA A 95 -13.87 -18.79 20.34
N SER A 96 -14.88 -19.56 20.77
CA SER A 96 -16.07 -19.86 19.98
C SER A 96 -16.87 -18.61 19.57
N ASN A 97 -16.77 -17.53 20.34
CA ASN A 97 -17.41 -16.25 20.05
C ASN A 97 -16.59 -15.32 19.14
N GLY A 98 -15.39 -15.75 18.72
CA GLY A 98 -14.43 -14.98 17.89
C GLY A 98 -13.87 -13.69 18.50
N LYS A 99 -14.24 -13.35 19.74
CA LYS A 99 -13.84 -12.10 20.40
C LYS A 99 -12.53 -12.19 21.16
N LEU A 100 -12.10 -13.40 21.48
CA LEU A 100 -10.94 -13.68 22.33
C LEU A 100 -9.98 -14.64 21.64
N LEU A 101 -8.69 -14.38 21.78
CA LEU A 101 -7.64 -15.18 21.18
C LEU A 101 -6.61 -15.55 22.24
N ALA A 102 -6.35 -16.85 22.42
CA ALA A 102 -5.26 -17.33 23.26
C ALA A 102 -4.02 -17.59 22.39
N ALA A 103 -2.93 -16.88 22.67
CA ALA A 103 -1.62 -17.11 22.09
C ALA A 103 -0.69 -17.74 23.13
N ILE A 104 -0.26 -18.99 22.88
CA ILE A 104 0.57 -19.78 23.78
C ILE A 104 2.02 -19.65 23.34
N GLN A 105 2.82 -18.96 24.14
CA GLN A 105 4.27 -18.80 23.95
C GLN A 105 5.05 -19.87 24.72
N ASP A 106 6.38 -19.80 24.71
CA ASP A 106 7.23 -20.78 25.40
C ASP A 106 7.03 -20.80 26.93
N GLN A 107 6.82 -19.64 27.56
CA GLN A 107 6.72 -19.48 29.02
C GLN A 107 5.50 -18.65 29.48
N CYS A 108 4.65 -18.22 28.57
CA CYS A 108 3.42 -17.51 28.95
C CYS A 108 2.28 -17.78 27.97
N VAL A 109 1.05 -17.55 28.43
CA VAL A 109 -0.17 -17.59 27.63
C VAL A 109 -0.78 -16.20 27.67
N GLU A 110 -1.00 -15.60 26.50
CA GLU A 110 -1.58 -14.27 26.37
C GLU A 110 -2.98 -14.35 25.79
N ILE A 111 -3.94 -13.75 26.49
CA ILE A 111 -5.34 -13.63 26.05
C ILE A 111 -5.52 -12.25 25.43
N ARG A 112 -5.94 -12.19 24.18
CA ARG A 112 -6.09 -10.97 23.36
C ARG A 112 -7.53 -10.70 22.97
N SER A 113 -7.86 -9.43 22.75
CA SER A 113 -9.18 -8.94 22.36
C SER A 113 -9.31 -8.70 20.86
N ALA A 114 -10.41 -9.12 20.24
CA ALA A 114 -10.71 -8.80 18.84
C ALA A 114 -11.01 -7.31 18.59
N LYS A 115 -11.33 -6.52 19.63
CA LYS A 115 -11.73 -5.10 19.49
C LYS A 115 -10.70 -4.23 18.76
N ASP A 116 -9.42 -4.53 18.98
CA ASP A 116 -8.29 -3.79 18.39
C ASP A 116 -7.49 -4.71 17.46
N ASP A 117 -8.18 -5.54 16.66
CA ASP A 117 -7.54 -6.49 15.74
C ASP A 117 -6.51 -7.42 16.43
N PHE A 118 -6.79 -7.81 17.68
CA PHE A 118 -5.94 -8.67 18.53
C PHE A 118 -4.61 -8.06 18.98
N THR A 119 -4.45 -6.74 18.89
CA THR A 119 -3.25 -6.05 19.41
C THR A 119 -3.25 -5.93 20.93
N SER A 120 -4.42 -5.72 21.56
CA SER A 120 -4.54 -5.51 23.00
C SER A 120 -4.59 -6.82 23.80
N ILE A 121 -3.82 -6.87 24.89
CA ILE A 121 -3.74 -8.01 25.82
C ILE A 121 -4.72 -7.77 26.98
N ILE A 122 -5.65 -8.70 27.19
CA ILE A 122 -6.62 -8.70 28.28
C ILE A 122 -6.02 -9.35 29.53
N GLY A 123 -5.33 -10.48 29.37
CA GLY A 123 -4.77 -11.27 30.46
C GLY A 123 -3.49 -11.98 30.04
N LYS A 124 -2.59 -12.21 30.99
CA LYS A 124 -1.31 -12.89 30.75
C LYS A 124 -1.01 -13.89 31.87
N CYS A 125 -0.98 -15.17 31.51
CA CYS A 125 -0.66 -16.28 32.42
C CYS A 125 0.81 -16.66 32.28
N GLN A 126 1.52 -16.87 33.39
CA GLN A 126 2.86 -17.45 33.37
C GLN A 126 2.77 -18.98 33.41
N VAL A 127 3.49 -19.66 32.53
CA VAL A 127 3.51 -21.13 32.47
C VAL A 127 4.94 -21.67 32.49
N PRO A 128 5.19 -22.87 33.07
CA PRO A 128 6.50 -23.48 33.04
C PRO A 128 6.99 -23.75 31.61
N LYS A 129 8.32 -23.71 31.42
CA LYS A 129 8.93 -24.07 30.13
C LYS A 129 8.75 -25.55 29.84
N ASP A 130 7.86 -25.85 28.90
CA ASP A 130 7.60 -27.21 28.43
C ASP A 130 8.80 -27.79 27.66
N PRO A 131 9.25 -29.03 27.94
CA PRO A 131 10.28 -29.70 27.15
C PRO A 131 9.92 -29.92 25.67
N LYS A 132 8.63 -30.07 25.33
CA LYS A 132 8.17 -30.35 23.95
C LYS A 132 6.91 -29.54 23.61
N PRO A 133 7.05 -28.24 23.27
CA PRO A 133 5.92 -27.32 23.10
C PRO A 133 4.95 -27.71 21.98
N GLN A 134 5.40 -28.44 20.97
CA GLN A 134 4.56 -28.93 19.86
C GLN A 134 3.43 -29.88 20.32
N TRP A 135 3.55 -30.49 21.50
CA TRP A 135 2.58 -31.43 22.06
C TRP A 135 1.55 -30.78 22.99
N ARG A 136 1.59 -29.46 23.14
CA ARG A 136 0.65 -28.70 23.96
C ARG A 136 -0.75 -28.71 23.31
N ARG A 137 -1.78 -28.62 24.14
CA ARG A 137 -3.16 -28.42 23.68
C ARG A 137 -3.81 -27.33 24.50
N VAL A 138 -4.70 -26.57 23.86
CA VAL A 138 -5.50 -25.54 24.51
C VAL A 138 -6.94 -25.62 24.05
N ALA A 139 -7.85 -25.38 24.99
CA ALA A 139 -9.28 -25.34 24.72
C ALA A 139 -9.95 -24.24 25.55
N TRP A 140 -10.87 -23.52 24.92
CA TRP A 140 -11.75 -22.58 25.59
C TRP A 140 -12.99 -23.31 26.12
N SER A 141 -13.53 -22.84 27.24
CA SER A 141 -14.88 -23.23 27.65
C SER A 141 -15.93 -22.66 26.70
N TYR A 142 -17.13 -23.27 26.69
CA TYR A 142 -18.23 -22.88 25.82
C TYR A 142 -18.67 -21.42 26.00
N ASP A 143 -18.63 -20.93 27.25
CA ASP A 143 -18.94 -19.55 27.63
C ASP A 143 -17.75 -18.58 27.50
N CYS A 144 -16.60 -19.08 27.02
CA CYS A 144 -15.34 -18.36 26.88
C CYS A 144 -14.80 -17.77 28.19
N THR A 145 -15.18 -18.27 29.36
CA THR A 145 -14.71 -17.75 30.65
C THR A 145 -13.45 -18.45 31.19
N LEU A 146 -13.22 -19.69 30.75
CA LEU A 146 -12.10 -20.52 31.16
C LEU A 146 -11.23 -20.89 29.98
N LEU A 147 -9.93 -21.00 30.25
CA LEU A 147 -8.93 -21.49 29.32
C LEU A 147 -8.20 -22.68 29.94
N ALA A 148 -8.31 -23.86 29.32
CA ALA A 148 -7.52 -25.02 29.73
C ALA A 148 -6.27 -25.14 28.86
N TYR A 149 -5.13 -25.37 29.50
CA TYR A 149 -3.82 -25.53 28.89
C TYR A 149 -3.19 -26.86 29.32
N ALA A 150 -2.83 -27.68 28.36
CA ALA A 150 -2.19 -28.97 28.56
C ALA A 150 -0.72 -28.93 28.13
N GLU A 151 0.16 -29.37 29.02
CA GLU A 151 1.60 -29.54 28.76
C GLU A 151 1.91 -30.91 28.13
N SER A 152 3.08 -31.05 27.51
CA SER A 152 3.54 -32.34 26.95
C SER A 152 3.71 -33.47 27.99
N THR A 153 3.76 -33.13 29.27
CA THR A 153 3.84 -34.07 30.40
C THR A 153 2.49 -34.69 30.75
N GLY A 154 1.38 -34.19 30.18
CA GLY A 154 0.01 -34.58 30.52
C GLY A 154 -0.61 -33.76 31.66
N THR A 155 0.09 -32.73 32.16
CA THR A 155 -0.43 -31.80 33.17
C THR A 155 -1.39 -30.80 32.54
N VAL A 156 -2.55 -30.58 33.13
CA VAL A 156 -3.55 -29.58 32.67
C VAL A 156 -3.66 -28.46 33.69
N ARG A 157 -3.53 -27.22 33.24
CA ARG A 157 -3.76 -25.99 34.01
C ARG A 157 -5.00 -25.31 33.49
N VAL A 158 -5.85 -24.79 34.38
CA VAL A 158 -7.04 -24.03 33.97
C VAL A 158 -6.89 -22.60 34.47
N PHE A 159 -7.10 -21.65 33.58
CA PHE A 159 -6.99 -20.21 33.83
C PHE A 159 -8.35 -19.53 33.68
N ASP A 160 -8.53 -18.40 34.37
CA ASP A 160 -9.62 -17.47 34.12
C ASP A 160 -9.29 -16.51 32.95
N LEU A 161 -10.27 -15.67 32.57
CA LEU A 161 -10.11 -14.62 31.55
C LEU A 161 -9.05 -13.56 31.87
N MET A 162 -8.76 -13.31 33.15
CA MET A 162 -7.77 -12.32 33.59
C MET A 162 -6.34 -12.90 33.57
N GLY A 163 -6.22 -14.22 33.39
CA GLY A 163 -4.96 -14.97 33.35
C GLY A 163 -4.52 -15.55 34.69
N SER A 164 -5.42 -15.58 35.68
CA SER A 164 -5.18 -16.21 36.99
C SER A 164 -5.25 -17.73 36.87
N GLU A 165 -4.26 -18.44 37.42
CA GLU A 165 -4.30 -19.91 37.51
C GLU A 165 -5.30 -20.34 38.59
N LEU A 166 -6.35 -21.07 38.18
CA LEU A 166 -7.39 -21.55 39.09
C LEU A 166 -6.97 -22.85 39.78
N PHE A 167 -6.53 -23.85 39.00
CA PHE A 167 -6.07 -25.12 39.53
C PHE A 167 -5.28 -25.91 38.48
N VAL A 168 -4.55 -26.92 38.97
CA VAL A 168 -3.70 -27.82 38.18
C VAL A 168 -4.13 -29.27 38.38
N ILE A 169 -4.34 -29.99 37.27
CA ILE A 169 -4.66 -31.41 37.22
C ILE A 169 -3.41 -32.16 36.77
N CYS A 170 -2.87 -32.98 37.66
CA CYS A 170 -1.69 -33.80 37.38
C CYS A 170 -2.09 -35.20 36.90
N PRO A 171 -1.34 -35.81 35.96
CA PRO A 171 -1.58 -37.19 35.54
C PRO A 171 -1.29 -38.18 36.68
N ALA A 172 -2.06 -39.26 36.77
CA ALA A 172 -1.94 -40.25 37.85
C ALA A 172 -0.62 -41.05 37.83
N SER A 173 0.02 -41.16 36.67
CA SER A 173 1.33 -41.80 36.50
C SER A 173 2.05 -41.20 35.30
N SER A 174 3.11 -40.42 35.50
CA SER A 174 3.94 -39.91 34.40
C SER A 174 5.38 -40.40 34.56
N PHE A 175 5.95 -40.89 33.48
CA PHE A 175 7.40 -41.12 33.38
C PHE A 175 8.01 -39.95 32.62
N ALA A 176 9.09 -39.38 33.16
CA ALA A 176 9.78 -38.26 32.51
C ALA A 176 10.21 -38.64 31.09
N GLY A 177 9.64 -37.95 30.09
CA GLY A 177 9.94 -38.13 28.67
C GLY A 177 9.01 -39.06 27.88
N ASP A 178 8.03 -39.72 28.51
CA ASP A 178 7.01 -40.50 27.82
C ASP A 178 5.88 -39.60 27.30
N LEU A 179 5.88 -39.36 25.99
CA LEU A 179 4.89 -38.53 25.28
C LEU A 179 3.50 -39.14 25.20
N SER A 180 3.33 -40.43 25.53
CA SER A 180 2.03 -41.09 25.44
C SER A 180 1.00 -40.57 26.44
N TYR A 181 1.46 -39.92 27.52
CA TYR A 181 0.61 -39.21 28.49
C TYR A 181 0.27 -37.79 28.07
N ALA A 182 0.86 -37.26 26.99
CA ALA A 182 0.42 -35.99 26.43
C ALA A 182 -1.05 -36.07 26.00
N ILE A 183 -1.69 -34.91 25.90
CA ILE A 183 -3.13 -34.83 25.68
C ILE A 183 -3.42 -34.76 24.18
N ALA A 184 -4.24 -35.69 23.70
CA ALA A 184 -4.70 -35.78 22.32
C ALA A 184 -6.01 -34.99 22.11
N GLY A 185 -6.86 -34.91 23.14
CA GLY A 185 -8.11 -34.15 23.12
C GLY A 185 -8.37 -33.48 24.45
N LEU A 186 -8.64 -32.17 24.41
CA LEU A 186 -8.99 -31.33 25.56
C LEU A 186 -10.29 -30.61 25.21
N ILE A 187 -11.39 -30.94 25.90
CA ILE A 187 -12.74 -30.55 25.47
C ILE A 187 -13.56 -30.12 26.68
N PHE A 188 -14.15 -28.92 26.62
CA PHE A 188 -15.17 -28.49 27.58
C PHE A 188 -16.56 -28.87 27.10
N LEU A 189 -17.35 -29.42 28.02
CA LEU A 189 -18.77 -29.73 27.89
C LEU A 189 -19.57 -28.81 28.79
N GLU A 190 -20.77 -28.44 28.33
CA GLU A 190 -21.72 -27.70 29.14
C GLU A 190 -22.32 -28.62 30.22
N TYR A 191 -22.14 -28.27 31.49
CA TYR A 191 -22.69 -29.03 32.61
C TYR A 191 -23.84 -28.25 33.26
N LYS A 192 -25.07 -28.72 33.04
CA LYS A 192 -26.31 -28.08 33.56
C LYS A 192 -26.94 -28.81 34.74
N ALA A 193 -26.35 -29.90 35.22
CA ALA A 193 -27.01 -30.80 36.18
C ALA A 193 -26.92 -30.33 37.64
N SER A 194 -25.98 -29.43 37.99
CA SER A 194 -25.94 -28.80 39.31
C SER A 194 -25.51 -27.33 39.22
N THR A 195 -25.87 -26.53 40.21
CA THR A 195 -25.44 -25.13 40.33
C THR A 195 -24.03 -24.96 40.90
N GLN A 196 -23.44 -26.05 41.44
CA GLN A 196 -22.10 -26.07 42.02
C GLN A 196 -21.01 -26.17 40.95
N TRP A 197 -21.27 -26.89 39.85
CA TRP A 197 -20.30 -27.15 38.79
C TRP A 197 -20.65 -26.32 37.56
N SER A 198 -19.67 -25.59 37.04
CA SER A 198 -19.85 -24.65 35.92
C SER A 198 -19.61 -25.33 34.56
N ALA A 199 -18.69 -26.29 34.49
CA ALA A 199 -18.38 -27.01 33.25
C ALA A 199 -17.86 -28.43 33.54
N GLU A 200 -17.93 -29.30 32.54
CA GLU A 200 -17.30 -30.62 32.56
C GLU A 200 -16.13 -30.62 31.55
N LEU A 201 -14.92 -30.93 32.00
CA LEU A 201 -13.70 -30.96 31.20
C LEU A 201 -13.29 -32.42 30.92
N LEU A 202 -13.29 -32.80 29.65
CA LEU A 202 -12.77 -34.08 29.18
C LEU A 202 -11.29 -33.95 28.83
N VAL A 203 -10.48 -34.83 29.42
CA VAL A 203 -9.03 -34.94 29.17
C VAL A 203 -8.74 -36.32 28.60
N ILE A 204 -8.28 -36.37 27.35
CA ILE A 204 -7.98 -37.61 26.62
C ILE A 204 -6.51 -37.64 26.26
N ASN A 205 -5.77 -38.66 26.72
CA ASN A 205 -4.35 -38.83 26.39
C ASN A 205 -4.14 -39.65 25.10
N TYR A 206 -2.92 -39.63 24.55
CA TYR A 206 -2.60 -40.39 23.33
C TYR A 206 -2.69 -41.93 23.49
N ARG A 207 -2.67 -42.47 24.73
CA ARG A 207 -2.97 -43.90 24.98
C ARG A 207 -4.45 -44.24 24.85
N GLY A 208 -5.30 -43.22 24.76
CA GLY A 208 -6.76 -43.35 24.70
C GLY A 208 -7.42 -43.57 26.05
N GLU A 209 -6.81 -43.09 27.13
CA GLU A 209 -7.47 -42.95 28.43
C GLU A 209 -8.16 -41.59 28.48
N LEU A 210 -9.47 -41.60 28.73
CA LEU A 210 -10.32 -40.43 28.95
C LEU A 210 -10.61 -40.30 30.44
N ARG A 211 -10.45 -39.09 30.97
CA ARG A 211 -10.91 -38.70 32.31
C ARG A 211 -11.80 -37.48 32.20
N SER A 212 -12.97 -37.53 32.84
CA SER A 212 -13.89 -36.40 32.95
C SER A 212 -13.73 -35.73 34.32
N TYR A 213 -13.61 -34.41 34.31
CA TYR A 213 -13.50 -33.57 35.51
C TYR A 213 -14.61 -32.52 35.54
N LEU A 214 -15.35 -32.45 36.65
CA LEU A 214 -16.28 -31.35 36.90
C LEU A 214 -15.50 -30.17 37.48
N VAL A 215 -15.73 -28.97 36.93
CA VAL A 215 -14.98 -27.75 37.23
C VAL A 215 -15.92 -26.67 37.75
N SER A 216 -15.51 -25.97 38.82
CA SER A 216 -16.24 -24.85 39.43
C SER A 216 -15.43 -23.55 39.35
N VAL A 217 -16.07 -22.46 38.92
CA VAL A 217 -15.47 -21.11 38.73
C VAL A 217 -15.90 -20.12 39.84
N GLY A 218 -16.73 -20.56 40.79
CA GLY A 218 -17.27 -19.72 41.87
C GLY A 218 -16.33 -19.58 43.08
N THR A 219 -16.91 -19.34 44.26
CA THR A 219 -16.17 -19.13 45.53
C THR A 219 -15.29 -20.32 45.95
N ASN A 220 -15.57 -21.52 45.43
CA ASN A 220 -14.78 -22.73 45.66
C ASN A 220 -14.14 -23.17 44.33
N GLN A 221 -12.98 -22.59 44.00
CA GLN A 221 -12.13 -23.00 42.87
C GLN A 221 -11.65 -24.43 43.11
N SER A 222 -12.37 -25.40 42.54
CA SER A 222 -12.12 -26.81 42.77
C SER A 222 -12.53 -27.64 41.56
N TYR A 223 -11.95 -28.83 41.46
CA TYR A 223 -12.29 -29.83 40.46
C TYR A 223 -12.59 -31.18 41.12
N GLN A 224 -13.46 -31.98 40.50
CA GLN A 224 -13.77 -33.33 40.94
C GLN A 224 -13.75 -34.30 39.75
N GLU A 225 -13.05 -35.43 39.87
CA GLU A 225 -13.10 -36.50 38.86
C GLU A 225 -14.49 -37.17 38.85
N SER A 226 -15.14 -37.20 37.69
CA SER A 226 -16.47 -37.77 37.47
C SER A 226 -16.38 -39.25 37.11
N HIS A 227 -15.71 -39.56 36.00
CA HIS A 227 -15.56 -40.93 35.50
C HIS A 227 -14.33 -41.05 34.59
N CYS A 228 -13.88 -42.29 34.38
CA CYS A 228 -12.80 -42.62 33.45
C CYS A 228 -13.27 -43.67 32.42
N PHE A 229 -12.74 -43.58 31.20
CA PHE A 229 -13.04 -44.50 30.10
C PHE A 229 -11.75 -44.80 29.31
N SER A 230 -11.62 -46.00 28.74
CA SER A 230 -10.47 -46.37 27.92
C SER A 230 -10.89 -46.85 26.54
N PHE A 231 -10.37 -46.16 25.52
CA PHE A 231 -10.53 -46.50 24.11
C PHE A 231 -9.51 -47.54 23.63
N SER A 232 -8.60 -48.00 24.49
CA SER A 232 -7.53 -48.96 24.15
C SER A 232 -8.03 -50.27 23.51
N SER A 233 -9.28 -50.66 23.80
CA SER A 233 -9.94 -51.81 23.18
C SER A 233 -10.21 -51.64 21.69
N HIS A 234 -10.46 -50.41 21.23
CA HIS A 234 -10.73 -50.06 19.83
C HIS A 234 -9.49 -49.50 19.13
N TYR A 235 -8.65 -48.75 19.86
CA TYR A 235 -7.42 -48.14 19.37
C TYR A 235 -6.20 -48.69 20.13
N PRO A 236 -5.68 -49.87 19.75
CA PRO A 236 -4.54 -50.49 20.43
C PRO A 236 -3.24 -49.70 20.27
N HIS A 237 -3.14 -48.87 19.23
CA HIS A 237 -2.01 -47.99 18.93
C HIS A 237 -2.22 -46.54 19.41
N GLY A 238 -3.33 -46.28 20.11
CA GLY A 238 -3.64 -44.97 20.67
C GLY A 238 -4.53 -44.09 19.82
N ILE A 239 -4.92 -42.96 20.41
CA ILE A 239 -5.75 -41.94 19.80
C ILE A 239 -4.87 -40.76 19.41
N ASN A 240 -5.10 -40.18 18.24
CA ASN A 240 -4.34 -39.05 17.74
C ASN A 240 -5.05 -37.71 17.99
N THR A 241 -6.38 -37.69 17.85
CA THR A 241 -7.20 -36.49 18.01
C THR A 241 -8.63 -36.85 18.41
N ALA A 242 -9.27 -35.97 19.18
CA ALA A 242 -10.67 -36.13 19.57
C ALA A 242 -11.38 -34.77 19.55
N ILE A 243 -12.62 -34.74 19.09
CA ILE A 243 -13.47 -33.55 18.97
C ILE A 243 -14.88 -33.90 19.42
N TYR A 244 -15.57 -32.97 20.05
CA TYR A 244 -16.95 -33.14 20.48
C TYR A 244 -17.90 -32.29 19.63
N HIS A 245 -18.96 -32.93 19.13
CA HIS A 245 -20.04 -32.27 18.42
C HIS A 245 -21.21 -32.00 19.38
N PRO A 246 -21.47 -30.73 19.77
CA PRO A 246 -22.47 -30.40 20.79
C PRO A 246 -23.91 -30.67 20.35
N GLY A 247 -24.24 -30.46 19.06
CA GLY A 247 -25.61 -30.61 18.56
C GLY A 247 -26.15 -32.05 18.62
N HIS A 248 -25.28 -33.04 18.37
CA HIS A 248 -25.64 -34.46 18.41
C HIS A 248 -25.11 -35.20 19.66
N ARG A 249 -24.37 -34.50 20.53
CA ARG A 249 -23.69 -35.06 21.72
C ARG A 249 -22.82 -36.27 21.39
N LEU A 250 -22.02 -36.12 20.32
CA LEU A 250 -21.12 -37.15 19.83
C LEU A 250 -19.68 -36.74 20.06
N LEU A 251 -18.89 -37.64 20.65
CA LEU A 251 -17.45 -37.56 20.72
C LEU A 251 -16.85 -38.32 19.52
N MET A 252 -16.20 -37.58 18.63
CA MET A 252 -15.51 -38.12 17.47
C MET A 252 -14.05 -38.35 17.82
N VAL A 253 -13.55 -39.55 17.53
CA VAL A 253 -12.21 -39.99 17.88
C VAL A 253 -11.51 -40.45 16.61
N GLY A 254 -10.31 -39.91 16.39
CA GLY A 254 -9.42 -40.27 15.28
C GLY A 254 -8.17 -40.98 15.79
N GLY A 255 -7.87 -42.14 15.23
CA GLY A 255 -6.69 -42.93 15.55
C GLY A 255 -6.09 -43.59 14.30
N CYS A 256 -5.24 -44.59 14.52
CA CYS A 256 -4.67 -45.40 13.43
C CYS A 256 -5.63 -46.49 12.99
N GLU A 257 -5.53 -46.89 11.73
CA GLU A 257 -6.29 -47.99 11.14
C GLU A 257 -6.09 -49.30 11.93
N ALA A 258 -7.18 -49.89 12.42
CA ALA A 258 -7.21 -51.26 12.92
C ALA A 258 -7.80 -52.15 11.83
N ALA A 259 -6.95 -52.80 11.03
CA ALA A 259 -7.37 -53.66 9.94
C ALA A 259 -8.03 -54.95 10.44
N GLU A 260 -9.33 -54.89 10.74
CA GLU A 260 -10.21 -56.06 10.90
C GLU A 260 -11.23 -56.10 9.75
N VAL A 261 -11.45 -57.30 9.20
CA VAL A 261 -12.36 -57.54 8.07
C VAL A 261 -13.81 -57.36 8.55
N GLY A 262 -14.56 -56.45 7.92
CA GLY A 262 -15.97 -56.17 8.24
C GLY A 262 -16.23 -54.90 9.06
N MET A 263 -15.34 -53.91 9.00
CA MET A 263 -15.53 -52.60 9.63
C MET A 263 -16.09 -51.55 8.65
N SER A 264 -16.86 -50.58 9.18
CA SER A 264 -17.35 -49.43 8.41
C SER A 264 -16.22 -48.63 7.74
N LYS A 265 -16.52 -47.93 6.63
CA LYS A 265 -15.55 -47.11 5.90
C LYS A 265 -14.89 -46.05 6.78
N ALA A 266 -15.64 -45.43 7.68
CA ALA A 266 -15.11 -44.48 8.67
C ALA A 266 -14.07 -45.15 9.60
N SER A 267 -14.37 -46.34 10.11
CA SER A 267 -13.46 -47.09 10.99
C SER A 267 -12.20 -47.57 10.28
N SER A 268 -12.29 -47.96 8.99
CA SER A 268 -11.11 -48.26 8.18
C SER A 268 -10.21 -47.03 7.97
N CYS A 269 -10.80 -45.83 7.96
CA CYS A 269 -10.04 -44.57 7.95
C CYS A 269 -9.60 -44.11 9.35
N GLY A 270 -9.78 -44.92 10.39
CA GLY A 270 -9.40 -44.59 11.77
C GLY A 270 -10.37 -43.67 12.51
N LEU A 271 -11.56 -43.38 11.96
CA LEU A 271 -12.60 -42.53 12.55
C LEU A 271 -13.67 -43.36 13.28
N SER A 272 -14.03 -42.94 14.49
CA SER A 272 -15.17 -43.51 15.24
C SER A 272 -15.97 -42.41 15.94
N ALA A 273 -17.30 -42.58 16.03
CA ALA A 273 -18.18 -41.70 16.79
C ALA A 273 -18.73 -42.41 18.03
N TRP A 274 -18.72 -41.72 19.16
CA TRP A 274 -19.12 -42.21 20.47
C TRP A 274 -20.19 -41.31 21.06
N ARG A 275 -21.36 -41.86 21.37
CA ARG A 275 -22.41 -41.12 22.08
C ARG A 275 -22.09 -41.04 23.56
N VAL A 276 -22.16 -39.84 24.11
CA VAL A 276 -22.00 -39.59 25.55
C VAL A 276 -23.29 -39.95 26.29
N LEU A 277 -23.17 -40.79 27.31
CA LEU A 277 -24.26 -41.31 28.14
C LEU A 277 -24.12 -40.80 29.58
N SER A 278 -25.24 -40.60 30.28
CA SER A 278 -25.24 -40.10 31.66
C SER A 278 -24.78 -41.13 32.71
N GLY A 279 -24.59 -42.40 32.34
CA GLY A 279 -24.18 -43.48 33.23
C GLY A 279 -23.33 -44.52 32.51
N SER A 280 -22.76 -45.47 33.25
CA SER A 280 -21.86 -46.49 32.69
C SER A 280 -22.52 -47.27 31.54
N PRO A 281 -21.84 -47.49 30.40
CA PRO A 281 -20.40 -47.32 30.15
C PRO A 281 -19.93 -45.88 29.81
N TYR A 282 -20.76 -44.85 30.00
CA TYR A 282 -20.53 -43.42 29.74
C TYR A 282 -20.30 -43.06 28.26
N TYR A 283 -19.70 -43.95 27.47
CA TYR A 283 -19.49 -43.79 26.04
C TYR A 283 -19.91 -45.06 25.32
N LYS A 284 -20.74 -44.90 24.28
CA LYS A 284 -21.15 -46.00 23.41
C LYS A 284 -20.88 -45.66 21.96
N GLN A 285 -20.17 -46.53 21.25
CA GLN A 285 -19.89 -46.37 19.83
C GLN A 285 -21.20 -46.38 19.02
N VAL A 286 -21.31 -45.46 18.07
CA VAL A 286 -22.41 -45.41 17.11
C VAL A 286 -22.01 -46.25 15.91
N THR A 287 -22.77 -47.30 15.61
CA THR A 287 -22.61 -48.16 14.42
C THR A 287 -23.79 -47.92 13.48
N ASN A 288 -23.55 -47.83 12.17
CA ASN A 288 -24.63 -47.64 11.19
C ASN A 288 -25.53 -48.88 11.15
N GLY A 289 -26.85 -48.66 11.09
CA GLY A 289 -27.88 -49.68 11.27
C GLY A 289 -28.04 -50.70 10.14
N GLU A 290 -27.23 -50.64 9.08
CA GLU A 290 -27.26 -51.62 7.98
C GLU A 290 -26.47 -52.90 8.27
N GLU A 291 -25.67 -52.94 9.34
CA GLU A 291 -24.98 -54.17 9.77
C GLU A 291 -25.74 -54.86 10.90
N SER A 292 -26.86 -55.51 10.56
CA SER A 292 -27.43 -56.55 11.41
C SER A 292 -26.49 -57.76 11.44
N VAL A 293 -25.60 -57.78 12.43
CA VAL A 293 -25.24 -58.95 13.23
C VAL A 293 -25.28 -60.31 12.49
N THR A 294 -24.19 -60.69 11.83
CA THR A 294 -23.73 -62.08 11.91
C THR A 294 -22.76 -62.18 13.08
N ALA A 295 -23.29 -62.06 14.31
CA ALA A 295 -22.57 -62.49 15.49
C ALA A 295 -22.47 -64.02 15.44
N VAL A 296 -21.37 -64.54 14.90
CA VAL A 296 -20.96 -65.92 15.18
C VAL A 296 -20.67 -65.99 16.69
N PRO A 297 -21.31 -66.91 17.44
CA PRO A 297 -21.09 -66.99 18.88
C PRO A 297 -19.62 -67.32 19.17
N LYS A 298 -19.03 -66.57 20.12
CA LYS A 298 -17.70 -66.80 20.68
C LYS A 298 -17.68 -68.11 21.48
N THR A 299 -17.63 -69.25 20.80
CA THR A 299 -17.28 -70.54 21.39
C THR A 299 -16.10 -71.12 20.61
N LEU A 300 -14.88 -70.85 21.11
CA LEU A 300 -13.68 -71.70 21.08
C LEU A 300 -12.49 -70.90 21.63
N GLY A 301 -12.51 -70.66 22.95
CA GLY A 301 -11.31 -70.29 23.70
C GLY A 301 -10.44 -71.54 23.87
N LEU A 302 -9.43 -71.70 23.01
CA LEU A 302 -8.20 -72.50 23.23
C LEU A 302 -7.29 -72.53 21.99
N LEU A 303 -7.79 -72.20 20.80
CA LEU A 303 -6.98 -72.18 19.55
C LEU A 303 -6.47 -70.79 19.12
N ARG A 304 -6.77 -69.72 19.86
CA ARG A 304 -6.25 -68.37 19.60
C ARG A 304 -4.83 -68.12 20.14
N MET A 305 -4.25 -69.09 20.86
CA MET A 305 -2.91 -68.99 21.47
C MET A 305 -1.78 -69.50 20.54
N LEU A 306 -2.10 -69.89 19.31
CA LEU A 306 -1.12 -70.46 18.34
C LEU A 306 -1.07 -69.74 16.98
N SER A 307 -1.72 -68.57 16.82
CA SER A 307 -1.42 -67.70 15.68
C SER A 307 -0.23 -66.81 16.00
N VAL A 308 0.97 -67.39 15.99
CA VAL A 308 2.20 -66.61 15.82
C VAL A 308 2.15 -66.05 14.40
N LYS A 309 1.60 -64.84 14.25
CA LYS A 309 1.75 -64.06 13.02
C LYS A 309 3.25 -63.82 12.85
N PHE A 310 3.87 -64.54 11.92
CA PHE A 310 5.18 -64.19 11.41
C PHE A 310 5.10 -62.74 10.92
N TYR A 311 5.79 -61.84 11.61
CA TYR A 311 5.94 -60.45 11.19
C TYR A 311 6.49 -60.42 9.77
N SER A 312 5.63 -60.12 8.79
CA SER A 312 6.09 -59.75 7.46
C SER A 312 6.80 -58.41 7.58
N ARG A 313 8.12 -58.46 7.57
CA ARG A 313 9.00 -57.31 7.58
C ARG A 313 9.02 -56.69 6.19
N HIS A 314 7.95 -55.97 5.83
CA HIS A 314 7.91 -54.98 4.74
C HIS A 314 7.13 -53.77 5.24
N GLY A 315 7.74 -52.59 5.18
CA GLY A 315 7.24 -51.37 5.81
C GLY A 315 6.09 -50.73 5.04
N GLN A 316 4.86 -51.04 5.43
CA GLN A 316 3.74 -50.10 5.29
C GLN A 316 3.59 -49.36 6.61
N GLU A 317 3.92 -48.06 6.62
CA GLU A 317 3.52 -47.17 7.73
C GLU A 317 1.98 -47.23 7.84
N GLN A 318 1.45 -47.47 9.05
CA GLN A 318 0.00 -47.44 9.27
C GLN A 318 -0.50 -46.01 9.08
N ASP A 319 -1.50 -45.81 8.22
CA ASP A 319 -2.14 -44.51 8.06
C ASP A 319 -3.16 -44.28 9.17
N GLY A 320 -3.38 -43.02 9.50
CA GLY A 320 -4.24 -42.63 10.61
C GLY A 320 -4.53 -41.15 10.60
N ILE A 321 -5.59 -40.77 11.30
CA ILE A 321 -6.04 -39.37 11.33
C ILE A 321 -5.08 -38.56 12.19
N PHE A 322 -4.55 -37.49 11.63
CA PHE A 322 -3.67 -36.54 12.29
C PHE A 322 -4.45 -35.43 13.01
N LYS A 323 -5.36 -34.76 12.29
CA LYS A 323 -6.15 -33.64 12.80
C LYS A 323 -7.54 -33.68 12.19
N MET A 324 -8.52 -33.22 12.96
CA MET A 324 -9.91 -33.07 12.53
C MET A 324 -10.39 -31.65 12.80
N SER A 325 -11.40 -31.18 12.06
CA SER A 325 -12.07 -29.91 12.31
C SER A 325 -13.53 -29.96 11.84
N LEU A 326 -14.45 -29.43 12.66
CA LEU A 326 -15.89 -29.38 12.37
C LEU A 326 -16.24 -28.12 11.59
N SER A 327 -17.18 -28.24 10.65
CA SER A 327 -17.76 -27.09 9.96
C SER A 327 -18.50 -26.15 10.93
N PRO A 328 -18.67 -24.87 10.58
CA PRO A 328 -19.39 -23.91 11.43
C PRO A 328 -20.83 -24.35 11.77
N ASP A 329 -21.54 -24.97 10.82
CA ASP A 329 -22.86 -25.58 11.02
C ASP A 329 -22.87 -26.93 11.78
N GLY A 330 -21.69 -27.56 11.96
CA GLY A 330 -21.52 -28.86 12.59
C GLY A 330 -21.92 -30.08 11.74
N MET A 331 -22.31 -29.87 10.47
CA MET A 331 -22.80 -30.93 9.59
C MET A 331 -21.68 -31.71 8.89
N LEU A 332 -20.49 -31.12 8.76
CA LEU A 332 -19.35 -31.71 8.08
C LEU A 332 -18.12 -31.81 9.00
N LEU A 333 -17.32 -32.84 8.80
CA LEU A 333 -16.02 -33.06 9.44
C LEU A 333 -14.93 -33.17 8.39
N ALA A 334 -13.93 -32.30 8.47
CA ALA A 334 -12.69 -32.45 7.72
C ALA A 334 -11.67 -33.22 8.56
N ALA A 335 -11.01 -34.21 7.96
CA ALA A 335 -9.97 -35.01 8.60
C ALA A 335 -8.74 -35.13 7.69
N ILE A 336 -7.57 -34.82 8.24
CA ILE A 336 -6.25 -34.98 7.61
C ILE A 336 -5.63 -36.30 8.09
N HIS A 337 -5.03 -37.07 7.17
CA HIS A 337 -4.34 -38.33 7.45
C HIS A 337 -2.81 -38.18 7.44
N PHE A 338 -2.07 -39.14 8.01
CA PHE A 338 -0.59 -39.14 8.02
C PHE A 338 0.02 -39.21 6.62
N SER A 339 -0.70 -39.83 5.68
CA SER A 339 -0.38 -39.87 4.25
C SER A 339 -0.50 -38.52 3.53
N GLY A 340 -1.09 -37.50 4.18
CA GLY A 340 -1.41 -36.21 3.56
C GLY A 340 -2.76 -36.20 2.83
N LYS A 341 -3.50 -37.31 2.85
CA LYS A 341 -4.87 -37.42 2.34
C LYS A 341 -5.84 -36.54 3.14
N LEU A 342 -6.79 -35.92 2.44
CA LEU A 342 -7.90 -35.15 3.00
C LEU A 342 -9.19 -35.95 2.82
N SER A 343 -9.99 -36.06 3.88
CA SER A 343 -11.32 -36.70 3.82
C SER A 343 -12.36 -35.81 4.49
N ILE A 344 -13.53 -35.69 3.86
CA ILE A 344 -14.67 -34.93 4.38
C ILE A 344 -15.83 -35.88 4.63
N TRP A 345 -16.43 -35.80 5.82
CA TRP A 345 -17.47 -36.71 6.31
C TRP A 345 -18.71 -35.93 6.73
N ALA A 346 -19.89 -36.45 6.41
CA ALA A 346 -21.16 -35.92 6.90
C ALA A 346 -21.44 -36.42 8.33
N ILE A 347 -21.89 -35.53 9.19
CA ILE A 347 -22.30 -35.82 10.58
C ILE A 347 -23.83 -35.76 10.66
N PRO A 348 -24.48 -36.68 11.40
CA PRO A 348 -23.90 -37.72 12.25
C PRO A 348 -23.67 -39.07 11.55
N SER A 349 -24.02 -39.21 10.27
CA SER A 349 -24.02 -40.49 9.54
C SER A 349 -22.62 -41.09 9.31
N LEU A 350 -21.57 -40.28 9.43
CA LEU A 350 -20.20 -40.63 9.04
C LEU A 350 -20.12 -41.15 7.60
N GLU A 351 -20.97 -40.62 6.72
CA GLU A 351 -20.89 -40.87 5.29
C GLU A 351 -19.80 -40.01 4.67
N GLN A 352 -18.94 -40.63 3.88
CA GLN A 352 -17.84 -39.91 3.24
C GLN A 352 -18.37 -39.11 2.05
N GLN A 353 -18.23 -37.79 2.11
CA GLN A 353 -18.62 -36.88 1.04
C GLN A 353 -17.51 -36.73 -0.01
N GLY A 354 -16.24 -36.71 0.43
CA GLY A 354 -15.11 -36.53 -0.46
C GLY A 354 -13.81 -37.10 0.08
N GLU A 355 -12.94 -37.49 -0.85
CA GLU A 355 -11.62 -38.06 -0.58
C GLU A 355 -10.63 -37.55 -1.61
N TRP A 356 -9.53 -36.97 -1.15
CA TRP A 356 -8.48 -36.47 -2.04
C TRP A 356 -7.11 -36.88 -1.52
N ASN A 357 -6.38 -37.61 -2.35
CA ASN A 357 -4.98 -37.91 -2.11
C ASN A 357 -4.14 -36.64 -2.21
N GLN A 358 -2.93 -36.67 -1.64
CA GLN A 358 -2.05 -35.51 -1.62
C GLN A 358 -1.84 -34.87 -3.01
N ASN A 359 -1.70 -35.70 -4.06
CA ASN A 359 -1.42 -35.25 -5.43
C ASN A 359 -2.64 -34.64 -6.15
N GLU A 360 -3.84 -34.86 -5.63
CA GLU A 360 -5.10 -34.37 -6.24
C GLU A 360 -5.50 -33.00 -5.66
N GLN A 361 -4.83 -32.56 -4.59
CA GLN A 361 -5.15 -31.32 -3.91
C GLN A 361 -4.50 -30.11 -4.62
N PRO A 362 -5.16 -28.93 -4.62
CA PRO A 362 -4.61 -27.75 -5.26
C PRO A 362 -3.28 -27.32 -4.63
N GLY A 363 -2.32 -27.01 -5.49
CA GLY A 363 -0.98 -26.51 -5.14
C GLY A 363 -0.23 -27.38 -4.12
N TYR A 364 -0.31 -28.70 -4.26
CA TYR A 364 0.37 -29.64 -3.36
C TYR A 364 1.90 -29.65 -3.55
N ASP A 365 2.37 -29.49 -4.79
CA ASP A 365 3.78 -29.48 -5.19
C ASP A 365 4.34 -28.07 -5.43
N ASP A 366 3.47 -27.06 -5.40
CA ASP A 366 3.86 -25.67 -5.50
C ASP A 366 4.86 -25.30 -4.41
N LEU A 367 5.82 -24.46 -4.76
CA LEU A 367 6.85 -23.94 -3.86
C LEU A 367 6.82 -22.43 -3.89
N ASN A 368 7.02 -21.82 -2.72
CA ASN A 368 7.08 -20.38 -2.58
C ASN A 368 8.11 -19.78 -3.58
N PRO A 369 7.69 -18.83 -4.46
CA PRO A 369 8.57 -18.17 -5.42
C PRO A 369 9.84 -17.59 -4.79
N ASP A 370 9.75 -17.04 -3.57
CA ASP A 370 10.85 -16.38 -2.86
C ASP A 370 11.98 -17.35 -2.47
N TRP A 371 11.69 -18.66 -2.40
CA TRP A 371 12.69 -19.66 -2.11
C TRP A 371 13.66 -19.87 -3.27
N ARG A 372 13.27 -19.47 -4.50
CA ARG A 372 14.17 -19.49 -5.67
C ARG A 372 15.23 -18.39 -5.58
N LEU A 373 14.92 -17.26 -4.94
CA LEU A 373 15.83 -16.12 -4.81
C LEU A 373 16.86 -16.30 -3.70
N SER A 374 16.55 -17.05 -2.64
CA SER A 374 17.41 -17.22 -1.46
C SER A 374 18.28 -18.50 -1.49
N THR A 375 19.60 -18.32 -1.45
CA THR A 375 20.60 -19.43 -1.48
C THR A 375 20.49 -20.39 -0.30
N GLU A 376 20.06 -19.90 0.87
CA GLU A 376 19.82 -20.73 2.06
C GLU A 376 18.55 -21.58 1.95
N LYS A 377 17.46 -21.02 1.40
CA LYS A 377 16.21 -21.78 1.17
C LYS A 377 16.38 -22.77 0.02
N ARG A 378 17.26 -22.52 -0.96
CA ARG A 378 17.68 -23.51 -1.98
C ARG A 378 18.28 -24.81 -1.40
N LYS A 379 18.97 -24.77 -0.24
CA LYS A 379 19.48 -26.01 0.40
C LYS A 379 18.36 -26.86 1.02
N LYS A 380 17.20 -26.27 1.36
CA LYS A 380 15.99 -26.97 1.85
C LYS A 380 15.19 -27.64 0.72
N ILE A 381 15.40 -27.23 -0.53
CA ILE A 381 14.79 -27.81 -1.75
C ILE A 381 15.20 -29.28 -1.98
N LYS A 382 16.21 -29.82 -1.28
CA LYS A 382 16.62 -31.24 -1.42
C LYS A 382 15.68 -32.25 -0.74
N ASP A 383 14.79 -31.82 0.15
CA ASP A 383 13.84 -32.67 0.89
C ASP A 383 12.38 -32.20 0.67
N LYS A 384 11.99 -32.03 -0.60
CA LYS A 384 10.70 -31.42 -0.98
C LYS A 384 9.49 -32.20 -0.47
N GLU A 385 9.56 -33.52 -0.54
CA GLU A 385 8.49 -34.44 -0.15
C GLU A 385 8.10 -34.29 1.32
N SER A 386 9.04 -33.85 2.17
CA SER A 386 8.77 -33.59 3.57
C SER A 386 7.87 -32.36 3.80
N PHE A 387 7.71 -31.45 2.84
CA PHE A 387 6.94 -30.21 2.98
C PHE A 387 5.53 -30.26 2.37
N TYR A 388 5.20 -31.29 1.60
CA TYR A 388 3.89 -31.44 0.96
C TYR A 388 2.72 -31.77 1.90
N PRO A 389 2.89 -32.49 3.04
CA PRO A 389 1.76 -32.86 3.88
C PRO A 389 1.00 -31.66 4.44
N LEU A 390 -0.32 -31.83 4.60
CA LEU A 390 -1.18 -30.90 5.32
C LEU A 390 -0.80 -30.91 6.81
N ILE A 391 -0.66 -29.71 7.38
CA ILE A 391 -0.33 -29.52 8.79
C ILE A 391 -1.54 -29.07 9.60
N ASP A 392 -2.48 -28.37 8.96
CA ASP A 392 -3.67 -27.85 9.60
C ASP A 392 -4.85 -27.75 8.61
N VAL A 393 -6.07 -27.89 9.14
CA VAL A 393 -7.33 -27.74 8.42
C VAL A 393 -8.33 -26.99 9.29
N ASN A 394 -8.98 -26.00 8.72
CA ASN A 394 -10.10 -25.29 9.32
C ASN A 394 -11.10 -24.85 8.24
N TRP A 395 -12.19 -24.20 8.63
CA TRP A 395 -13.29 -23.88 7.73
C TRP A 395 -13.36 -22.38 7.46
N TRP A 396 -13.64 -22.03 6.19
CA TRP A 396 -13.93 -20.67 5.74
C TRP A 396 -15.43 -20.37 5.71
N ALA A 397 -16.21 -21.37 5.30
CA ALA A 397 -17.67 -21.37 5.31
C ALA A 397 -18.12 -22.83 5.30
N ASP A 398 -19.42 -23.11 5.45
CA ASP A 398 -19.94 -24.48 5.42
C ASP A 398 -19.61 -25.22 4.09
N SER A 399 -19.41 -24.46 3.01
CA SER A 399 -19.03 -24.97 1.69
C SER A 399 -17.55 -24.81 1.32
N ALA A 400 -16.70 -24.27 2.20
CA ALA A 400 -15.29 -23.96 1.90
C ALA A 400 -14.33 -24.28 3.06
N VAL A 401 -13.22 -24.95 2.74
CA VAL A 401 -12.23 -25.43 3.71
C VAL A 401 -10.87 -24.76 3.50
N ILE A 402 -10.23 -24.33 4.58
CA ILE A 402 -8.87 -23.79 4.64
C ILE A 402 -7.89 -24.94 4.81
N LEU A 403 -6.95 -25.06 3.89
CA LEU A 403 -5.91 -26.08 3.90
C LEU A 403 -4.54 -25.41 4.06
N ALA A 404 -3.83 -25.74 5.14
CA ALA A 404 -2.48 -25.26 5.43
C ALA A 404 -1.45 -26.39 5.30
N ARG A 405 -0.36 -26.14 4.57
CA ARG A 405 0.70 -27.13 4.29
C ARG A 405 1.99 -26.84 5.06
N CYS A 406 2.81 -27.88 5.26
CA CYS A 406 4.16 -27.70 5.80
C CYS A 406 5.05 -26.78 4.95
N SER A 407 4.79 -26.67 3.64
CA SER A 407 5.51 -25.77 2.73
C SER A 407 5.25 -24.28 3.01
N GLY A 408 4.19 -23.96 3.75
CA GLY A 408 3.68 -22.59 3.89
C GLY A 408 2.60 -22.24 2.87
N ALA A 409 2.27 -23.12 1.93
CA ALA A 409 1.14 -22.92 1.02
C ALA A 409 -0.19 -23.01 1.79
N LEU A 410 -1.04 -22.02 1.56
CA LEU A 410 -2.40 -21.93 2.09
C LEU A 410 -3.39 -21.78 0.94
N THR A 411 -4.46 -22.57 0.99
CA THR A 411 -5.57 -22.49 0.03
C THR A 411 -6.91 -22.48 0.75
N VAL A 412 -7.90 -21.78 0.20
CA VAL A 412 -9.30 -21.91 0.60
C VAL A 412 -10.00 -22.66 -0.52
N SER A 413 -10.36 -23.92 -0.30
CA SER A 413 -10.89 -24.81 -1.33
C SER A 413 -12.38 -25.07 -1.15
N SER A 414 -13.14 -25.13 -2.26
CA SER A 414 -14.55 -25.57 -2.22
C SER A 414 -14.66 -27.03 -1.77
N VAL A 415 -15.61 -27.35 -0.90
CA VAL A 415 -15.83 -28.71 -0.40
C VAL A 415 -16.26 -29.68 -1.51
N LYS A 416 -16.94 -29.18 -2.56
CA LYS A 416 -17.48 -30.01 -3.64
C LYS A 416 -16.43 -30.34 -4.70
N THR A 417 -15.70 -29.32 -5.14
CA THR A 417 -14.78 -29.40 -6.29
C THR A 417 -13.30 -29.45 -5.88
N LEU A 418 -12.99 -29.09 -4.63
CA LEU A 418 -11.64 -28.81 -4.13
C LEU A 418 -10.89 -27.75 -4.95
N LYS A 419 -11.60 -26.88 -5.67
CA LYS A 419 -11.01 -25.75 -6.39
C LYS A 419 -10.62 -24.64 -5.40
N ASN A 420 -9.44 -24.04 -5.59
CA ASN A 420 -9.01 -22.90 -4.80
C ASN A 420 -9.86 -21.65 -5.13
N LEU A 421 -10.47 -21.08 -4.09
CA LEU A 421 -11.33 -19.90 -4.13
C LEU A 421 -10.53 -18.60 -3.95
N LEU A 422 -9.29 -18.65 -3.45
CA LEU A 422 -8.41 -17.46 -3.37
C LEU A 422 -7.85 -17.03 -4.73
N GLY A 423 -7.97 -17.87 -5.76
CA GLY A 423 -7.47 -17.59 -7.10
C GLY A 423 -6.65 -18.74 -7.69
N LYS A 424 -5.80 -18.42 -8.67
CA LYS A 424 -5.01 -19.41 -9.42
C LYS A 424 -3.79 -19.93 -8.66
N SER A 425 -3.24 -19.13 -7.74
CA SER A 425 -2.08 -19.47 -6.92
C SER A 425 -2.48 -19.69 -5.46
N CYS A 426 -1.66 -20.44 -4.74
CA CYS A 426 -1.71 -20.52 -3.28
C CYS A 426 -1.20 -19.23 -2.65
N GLU A 427 -1.73 -18.91 -1.47
CA GLU A 427 -1.15 -17.90 -0.60
C GLU A 427 0.03 -18.45 0.17
N TRP A 428 1.09 -17.64 0.31
CA TRP A 428 2.35 -18.09 0.88
C TRP A 428 2.59 -17.49 2.27
N PHE A 429 2.65 -18.37 3.26
CA PHE A 429 3.07 -18.08 4.64
C PHE A 429 4.45 -18.69 4.91
N GLU A 430 5.04 -18.39 6.07
CA GLU A 430 6.20 -19.16 6.54
C GLU A 430 5.85 -20.63 6.83
N PRO A 431 6.82 -21.57 6.78
CA PRO A 431 6.57 -23.00 6.88
C PRO A 431 5.76 -23.43 8.10
N SER A 432 4.83 -24.38 7.88
CA SER A 432 3.92 -24.95 8.90
C SER A 432 3.06 -23.91 9.66
N PRO A 433 2.30 -23.06 8.96
CA PRO A 433 1.42 -22.09 9.61
C PRO A 433 0.28 -22.79 10.34
N GLN A 434 -0.16 -22.19 11.44
CA GLN A 434 -1.36 -22.63 12.15
C GLN A 434 -2.51 -21.68 11.83
N VAL A 435 -3.65 -22.22 11.41
CA VAL A 435 -4.82 -21.43 10.98
C VAL A 435 -5.97 -21.57 11.99
N THR A 436 -6.83 -20.57 12.09
CA THR A 436 -8.10 -20.64 12.83
C THR A 436 -9.27 -20.86 11.88
N ALA A 437 -10.44 -21.20 12.43
CA ALA A 437 -11.70 -21.05 11.70
C ALA A 437 -11.98 -19.58 11.42
N THR A 438 -12.76 -19.30 10.38
CA THR A 438 -13.19 -17.96 10.03
C THR A 438 -14.17 -17.38 11.04
N HIS A 439 -13.98 -16.10 11.34
CA HIS A 439 -14.91 -15.27 12.09
C HIS A 439 -15.00 -13.90 11.43
N GLU A 440 -16.21 -13.34 11.27
CA GLU A 440 -16.44 -12.03 10.61
C GLU A 440 -15.79 -11.91 9.21
N GLY A 441 -15.88 -12.95 8.38
CA GLY A 441 -15.39 -12.90 7.00
C GLY A 441 -13.86 -12.98 6.85
N GLY A 442 -13.13 -13.38 7.90
CA GLY A 442 -11.69 -13.63 7.81
C GLY A 442 -11.19 -14.68 8.80
N PHE A 443 -9.98 -15.19 8.61
CA PHE A 443 -9.32 -16.10 9.55
C PHE A 443 -7.96 -15.55 9.99
N LEU A 444 -7.47 -16.07 11.11
CA LEU A 444 -6.15 -15.75 11.64
C LEU A 444 -5.18 -16.90 11.37
N SER A 445 -3.95 -16.55 11.02
CA SER A 445 -2.83 -17.45 10.81
C SER A 445 -1.66 -17.03 11.68
N LEU A 446 -1.07 -18.00 12.39
CA LEU A 446 0.17 -17.82 13.12
C LEU A 446 1.30 -18.40 12.29
N GLU A 447 2.27 -17.56 11.95
CA GLU A 447 3.44 -17.95 11.20
C GLU A 447 4.74 -17.70 11.99
N CYS A 448 5.78 -18.45 11.67
CA CYS A 448 7.07 -18.39 12.35
C CYS A 448 8.22 -18.28 11.34
N GLU A 449 8.77 -17.08 11.21
CA GLU A 449 9.96 -16.85 10.39
C GLU A 449 11.21 -17.30 11.16
N ILE A 450 11.96 -18.25 10.60
CA ILE A 450 13.17 -18.80 11.23
C ILE A 450 14.40 -18.25 10.50
N LYS A 451 15.09 -17.30 11.13
CA LYS A 451 16.36 -16.73 10.65
C LYS A 451 17.54 -17.46 11.29
N LEU A 452 18.43 -17.98 10.45
CA LEU A 452 19.70 -18.54 10.92
C LEU A 452 20.72 -17.41 11.07
N ALA A 453 21.34 -17.30 12.23
CA ALA A 453 22.43 -16.33 12.38
C ALA A 453 23.56 -16.70 11.39
N PRO A 454 24.11 -15.73 10.63
CA PRO A 454 25.26 -15.97 9.78
C PRO A 454 26.40 -16.54 10.63
N LYS A 455 27.18 -17.49 10.07
CA LYS A 455 28.38 -17.99 10.77
C LYS A 455 29.28 -16.78 11.03
N ARG A 456 29.44 -16.34 12.28
CA ARG A 456 30.45 -15.34 12.63
C ARG A 456 31.81 -15.87 12.17
N SER A 457 32.44 -15.18 11.22
CA SER A 457 33.87 -15.38 10.95
C SER A 457 34.63 -14.98 12.21
N ARG A 458 35.72 -15.69 12.48
CA ARG A 458 36.54 -15.46 13.66
C ARG A 458 37.33 -14.17 13.45
N LEU A 459 36.80 -13.03 13.90
CA LEU A 459 37.60 -11.83 14.11
C LEU A 459 37.49 -11.40 15.57
N GLU A 460 38.60 -10.87 16.07
CA GLU A 460 38.92 -10.46 17.44
C GLU A 460 39.51 -11.54 18.36
N ILE A 461 40.81 -11.81 18.19
CA ILE A 461 41.81 -11.62 19.26
C ILE A 461 43.15 -11.17 18.63
N ARG A 462 43.61 -9.99 19.06
CA ARG A 462 44.97 -9.38 19.04
C ARG A 462 45.46 -8.69 17.76
N VAL A 463 45.63 -7.38 17.95
CA VAL A 463 46.52 -6.45 17.25
C VAL A 463 47.93 -7.04 17.13
N GLY A 464 48.48 -6.98 15.91
CA GLY A 464 49.91 -7.13 15.63
C GLY A 464 50.23 -8.22 14.59
N GLU A 465 50.88 -7.78 13.52
CA GLU A 465 51.53 -8.53 12.43
C GLU A 465 50.69 -8.79 11.17
N GLU A 466 51.14 -8.08 10.13
CA GLU A 466 50.82 -8.19 8.71
C GLU A 466 51.19 -9.60 8.22
N ASP A 467 50.29 -10.29 7.51
CA ASP A 467 50.71 -11.13 6.39
C ASP A 467 49.56 -11.37 5.41
N GLU A 468 49.91 -11.31 4.14
CA GLU A 468 49.05 -11.51 2.97
C GLU A 468 48.58 -12.98 2.87
N GLY A 469 47.36 -13.22 2.38
CA GLY A 469 46.99 -14.55 1.92
C GLY A 469 45.50 -14.92 1.97
N GLU A 470 44.89 -14.86 0.79
CA GLU A 470 43.81 -15.71 0.28
C GLU A 470 42.40 -15.62 0.91
N GLU A 471 41.50 -15.03 0.11
CA GLU A 471 40.05 -15.16 0.21
C GLU A 471 39.61 -16.60 -0.10
N ASP A 472 39.46 -17.45 0.92
CA ASP A 472 38.73 -18.71 0.79
C ASP A 472 37.21 -18.46 0.78
N SER A 473 36.71 -18.18 -0.43
CA SER A 473 35.30 -18.27 -0.79
C SER A 473 34.87 -19.75 -0.81
N ASP A 474 34.53 -20.28 0.37
CA ASP A 474 33.92 -21.61 0.54
C ASP A 474 32.46 -21.61 0.03
N SER A 475 32.31 -21.60 -1.29
CA SER A 475 31.17 -22.27 -1.91
C SER A 475 31.29 -23.76 -1.57
N ASP A 476 30.30 -24.32 -0.84
CA ASP A 476 30.21 -25.76 -0.53
C ASP A 476 29.97 -26.60 -1.81
N CYS A 477 30.77 -26.42 -2.86
CA CYS A 477 30.84 -27.32 -3.99
C CYS A 477 31.59 -28.57 -3.52
N GLU A 478 30.86 -29.68 -3.44
CA GLU A 478 31.39 -31.04 -3.39
C GLU A 478 32.50 -31.33 -2.38
N ILE A 479 32.12 -31.58 -1.12
CA ILE A 479 32.98 -32.31 -0.18
C ILE A 479 33.35 -33.66 -0.84
N SER A 480 34.58 -33.73 -1.34
CA SER A 480 35.22 -34.88 -1.98
C SER A 480 34.82 -36.18 -1.28
N THR A 481 34.43 -37.19 -2.05
CA THR A 481 34.11 -38.55 -1.56
C THR A 481 35.22 -39.11 -0.66
N LYS A 482 36.48 -38.71 -0.91
CA LYS A 482 37.66 -39.03 -0.10
C LYS A 482 37.60 -38.43 1.32
N ALA A 483 37.11 -37.20 1.48
CA ALA A 483 36.93 -36.55 2.79
C ALA A 483 35.80 -37.18 3.61
N ARG A 484 34.75 -37.68 2.96
CA ARG A 484 33.70 -38.49 3.62
C ARG A 484 34.25 -39.83 4.11
N TYR A 485 35.03 -40.53 3.28
CA TYR A 485 35.65 -41.82 3.63
C TYR A 485 36.62 -41.69 4.81
N PHE A 486 37.47 -40.65 4.80
CA PHE A 486 38.39 -40.36 5.90
C PHE A 486 37.66 -39.97 7.19
N GLY A 487 36.50 -39.30 7.08
CA GLY A 487 35.62 -39.02 8.20
C GLY A 487 35.07 -40.28 8.89
N TYR A 488 34.65 -41.29 8.12
CA TYR A 488 34.16 -42.57 8.67
C TYR A 488 35.27 -43.36 9.36
N ILE A 489 36.48 -43.39 8.78
CA ILE A 489 37.64 -44.07 9.38
C ILE A 489 38.04 -43.40 10.70
N LYS A 490 38.05 -42.07 10.74
CA LYS A 490 38.35 -41.31 11.96
C LYS A 490 37.30 -41.53 13.06
N GLN A 491 36.03 -41.60 12.67
CA GLN A 491 34.92 -41.85 13.60
C GLN A 491 34.90 -43.31 14.10
N GLY A 492 35.29 -44.27 13.26
CA GLY A 492 35.52 -45.66 13.64
C GLY A 492 36.72 -45.82 14.59
N LEU A 493 37.84 -45.15 14.30
CA LEU A 493 39.02 -45.12 15.16
C LEU A 493 38.71 -44.50 16.53
N TYR A 494 37.92 -43.43 16.59
CA TYR A 494 37.48 -42.85 17.88
C TYR A 494 36.61 -43.82 18.70
N LEU A 495 35.71 -44.56 18.07
CA LEU A 495 34.83 -45.50 18.77
C LEU A 495 35.58 -46.71 19.35
N VAL A 496 36.66 -47.13 18.70
CA VAL A 496 37.49 -48.28 19.13
C VAL A 496 38.55 -47.87 20.14
N THR A 497 39.08 -46.65 20.04
CA THR A 497 40.24 -46.24 20.84
C THR A 497 39.90 -45.23 21.94
N GLU A 498 38.72 -44.60 21.89
CA GLU A 498 38.30 -43.46 22.72
C GLU A 498 39.31 -42.29 22.80
N MET A 499 40.34 -42.28 21.93
CA MET A 499 41.39 -41.28 21.94
C MET A 499 40.88 -39.94 21.41
N GLU A 500 41.03 -38.87 22.20
CA GLU A 500 40.52 -37.52 21.87
C GLU A 500 41.00 -36.98 20.52
N ARG A 501 42.17 -37.41 20.02
CA ARG A 501 42.72 -37.00 18.72
C ARG A 501 41.83 -37.39 17.53
N PHE A 502 41.03 -38.44 17.68
CA PHE A 502 40.08 -38.92 16.67
C PHE A 502 38.64 -38.44 16.92
N ALA A 503 38.39 -37.73 18.03
CA ALA A 503 37.08 -37.21 18.34
C ALA A 503 36.58 -36.29 17.21
N PRO A 504 35.31 -36.43 16.76
CA PRO A 504 34.76 -35.54 15.75
C PRO A 504 34.75 -34.10 16.27
N PRO A 505 35.06 -33.10 15.43
CA PRO A 505 35.11 -31.70 15.87
C PRO A 505 33.75 -31.29 16.45
N ARG A 506 33.74 -30.77 17.69
CA ARG A 506 32.54 -30.23 18.33
C ARG A 506 32.00 -29.07 17.50
N LYS A 507 30.94 -29.31 16.75
CA LYS A 507 30.31 -28.25 15.96
C LYS A 507 29.66 -27.26 16.94
N ARG A 508 30.11 -25.99 16.93
CA ARG A 508 29.53 -24.94 17.76
C ARG A 508 28.01 -24.87 17.51
N PRO A 509 27.21 -24.68 18.57
CA PRO A 509 25.77 -24.53 18.41
C PRO A 509 25.48 -23.30 17.55
N ARG A 510 24.43 -23.37 16.73
CA ARG A 510 24.00 -22.24 15.91
C ARG A 510 22.87 -21.53 16.63
N THR A 511 22.97 -20.21 16.74
CA THR A 511 21.85 -19.39 17.20
C THR A 511 20.85 -19.27 16.06
N ILE A 512 19.59 -19.55 16.38
CA ILE A 512 18.43 -19.42 15.52
C ILE A 512 17.57 -18.33 16.13
N THR A 513 17.13 -17.39 15.31
CA THR A 513 16.16 -16.38 15.70
C THR A 513 14.81 -16.75 15.11
N LYS A 514 13.75 -16.80 15.93
CA LYS A 514 12.37 -17.06 15.52
C LYS A 514 11.55 -15.79 15.69
N ASN A 515 10.89 -15.36 14.63
CA ASN A 515 9.96 -14.24 14.65
C ASN A 515 8.56 -14.79 14.45
N TYR A 516 7.65 -14.55 15.40
CA TYR A 516 6.26 -14.94 15.27
C TYR A 516 5.44 -13.75 14.79
N ARG A 517 4.52 -14.00 13.85
CA ARG A 517 3.59 -12.99 13.32
C ARG A 517 2.18 -13.55 13.29
N LEU A 518 1.24 -12.72 13.72
CA LEU A 518 -0.19 -12.96 13.59
C LEU A 518 -0.65 -12.26 12.33
N VAL A 519 -1.10 -13.03 11.36
CA VAL A 519 -1.55 -12.55 10.07
C VAL A 519 -3.04 -12.86 9.93
N SER A 520 -3.85 -11.90 9.52
CA SER A 520 -5.26 -12.12 9.19
C SER A 520 -5.48 -12.02 7.68
N LEU A 521 -6.31 -12.93 7.18
CA LEU A 521 -6.85 -12.86 5.82
C LEU A 521 -8.33 -12.51 5.93
N ARG A 522 -8.74 -11.37 5.38
CA ARG A 522 -10.13 -10.88 5.42
C ARG A 522 -10.69 -10.75 4.01
N SER A 523 -11.93 -11.18 3.79
CA SER A 523 -12.64 -10.90 2.54
C SER A 523 -12.90 -9.40 2.39
N THR A 524 -12.75 -8.87 1.19
CA THR A 524 -12.97 -7.46 0.87
C THR A 524 -13.81 -7.28 -0.38
N THR A 525 -14.44 -6.12 -0.51
CA THR A 525 -15.16 -5.76 -1.73
C THR A 525 -14.18 -5.27 -2.81
N PRO A 526 -14.53 -5.40 -4.11
CA PRO A 526 -13.66 -4.90 -5.20
C PRO A 526 -13.35 -3.40 -5.08
N GLU A 527 -14.30 -2.60 -4.60
CA GLU A 527 -14.14 -1.15 -4.43
C GLU A 527 -13.15 -0.79 -3.31
N GLU A 528 -13.28 -1.44 -2.15
CA GLU A 528 -12.36 -1.24 -1.02
C GLU A 528 -10.95 -1.71 -1.36
N LEU A 529 -10.82 -2.87 -2.00
CA LEU A 529 -9.53 -3.41 -2.42
C LEU A 529 -8.90 -2.49 -3.49
N TYR A 530 -9.69 -2.00 -4.44
CA TYR A 530 -9.22 -1.03 -5.43
C TYR A 530 -8.69 0.26 -4.78
N GLN A 531 -9.42 0.81 -3.81
CA GLN A 531 -9.02 2.02 -3.10
C GLN A 531 -7.75 1.81 -2.28
N ARG A 532 -7.63 0.67 -1.58
CA ARG A 532 -6.42 0.28 -0.86
C ARG A 532 -5.22 0.07 -1.77
N LYS A 533 -5.40 -0.58 -2.93
CA LYS A 533 -4.33 -0.76 -3.93
C LYS A 533 -3.83 0.58 -4.50
N ILE A 534 -4.72 1.57 -4.65
CA ILE A 534 -4.32 2.93 -5.00
C ILE A 534 -3.50 3.59 -3.88
N GLU A 535 -3.86 3.34 -2.61
CA GLU A 535 -3.15 3.85 -1.45
C GLU A 535 -1.78 3.19 -1.25
N SER A 536 -1.66 1.88 -1.52
CA SER A 536 -0.42 1.10 -1.45
C SER A 536 0.51 1.29 -2.65
N GLU A 537 0.12 2.11 -3.64
CA GLU A 537 0.89 2.41 -4.86
C GLU A 537 1.03 1.24 -5.85
N GLU A 538 0.20 0.21 -5.71
CA GLU A 538 0.15 -0.95 -6.61
C GLU A 538 -0.78 -0.67 -7.80
N TYR A 539 -0.39 0.32 -8.61
CA TYR A 539 -1.24 0.87 -9.66
C TYR A 539 -1.57 -0.11 -10.79
N GLU A 540 -0.66 -1.01 -11.14
CA GLU A 540 -0.91 -2.01 -12.20
C GLU A 540 -1.98 -3.01 -11.79
N GLU A 541 -1.94 -3.47 -10.53
CA GLU A 541 -2.97 -4.32 -9.97
C GLU A 541 -4.30 -3.57 -9.86
N ALA A 542 -4.28 -2.33 -9.37
CA ALA A 542 -5.47 -1.48 -9.32
C ALA A 542 -6.12 -1.31 -10.70
N LEU A 543 -5.33 -1.10 -11.77
CA LEU A 543 -5.85 -1.01 -13.14
C LEU A 543 -6.43 -2.35 -13.61
N SER A 544 -5.75 -3.47 -13.33
CA SER A 544 -6.27 -4.79 -13.69
C SER A 544 -7.62 -5.10 -13.00
N LEU A 545 -7.77 -4.68 -11.74
CA LEU A 545 -9.01 -4.80 -10.98
C LEU A 545 -10.10 -3.89 -11.56
N ALA A 546 -9.75 -2.65 -11.90
CA ALA A 546 -10.69 -1.73 -12.53
C ALA A 546 -11.20 -2.25 -13.87
N HIS A 547 -10.33 -2.85 -14.70
CA HIS A 547 -10.75 -3.48 -15.96
C HIS A 547 -11.62 -4.73 -15.74
N THR A 548 -11.33 -5.52 -14.71
CA THR A 548 -12.07 -6.76 -14.42
C THR A 548 -13.47 -6.47 -13.86
N TYR A 549 -13.59 -5.50 -12.96
CA TYR A 549 -14.84 -5.18 -12.25
C TYR A 549 -15.56 -3.92 -12.78
N GLY A 550 -15.03 -3.28 -13.84
CA GLY A 550 -15.62 -2.07 -14.43
C GLY A 550 -15.52 -0.81 -13.56
N LEU A 551 -14.48 -0.70 -12.72
CA LEU A 551 -14.26 0.46 -11.85
C LEU A 551 -13.60 1.63 -12.62
N ASP A 552 -13.69 2.84 -12.05
CA ASP A 552 -13.19 4.07 -12.68
C ASP A 552 -11.65 4.12 -12.72
N THR A 553 -11.07 3.85 -13.88
CA THR A 553 -9.61 3.92 -14.14
C THR A 553 -9.02 5.30 -13.94
N ASP A 554 -9.82 6.37 -14.03
CA ASP A 554 -9.31 7.74 -13.87
C ASP A 554 -8.73 7.94 -12.48
N LEU A 555 -9.28 7.29 -11.44
CA LEU A 555 -8.79 7.44 -10.06
C LEU A 555 -7.32 7.01 -9.90
N VAL A 556 -6.90 5.94 -10.58
CA VAL A 556 -5.49 5.51 -10.59
C VAL A 556 -4.61 6.59 -11.23
N TYR A 557 -4.97 7.02 -12.45
CA TYR A 557 -4.18 7.99 -13.20
C TYR A 557 -4.14 9.37 -12.52
N GLN A 558 -5.23 9.79 -11.88
CA GLN A 558 -5.28 11.02 -11.08
C GLN A 558 -4.34 10.94 -9.87
N ARG A 559 -4.24 9.78 -9.21
CA ARG A 559 -3.31 9.58 -8.08
C ARG A 559 -1.86 9.57 -8.56
N GLN A 560 -1.58 8.89 -9.66
CA GLN A 560 -0.25 8.87 -10.30
C GLN A 560 0.18 10.28 -10.71
N TRP A 561 -0.71 11.05 -11.36
CA TRP A 561 -0.46 12.43 -11.74
C TRP A 561 -0.10 13.32 -10.55
N ARG A 562 -0.88 13.26 -9.47
CA ARG A 562 -0.66 14.08 -8.26
C ARG A 562 0.67 13.81 -7.56
N LYS A 563 1.18 12.58 -7.62
CA LYS A 563 2.48 12.21 -7.04
C LYS A 563 3.65 12.48 -7.99
N SER A 564 3.42 12.45 -9.31
CA SER A 564 4.47 12.71 -10.29
C SER A 564 4.78 14.20 -10.46
N ALA A 565 6.04 14.51 -10.75
CA ALA A 565 6.40 15.84 -11.25
C ALA A 565 5.88 16.03 -12.68
N VAL A 566 5.41 17.25 -13.00
CA VAL A 566 4.85 17.52 -14.33
C VAL A 566 5.97 17.70 -15.35
N ASN A 567 6.08 16.73 -16.24
CA ASN A 567 6.95 16.75 -17.41
C ASN A 567 6.21 16.23 -18.66
N ILE A 568 6.82 16.37 -19.84
CA ILE A 568 6.20 15.98 -21.12
C ILE A 568 5.78 14.50 -21.11
N ALA A 569 6.60 13.62 -20.54
CA ALA A 569 6.30 12.19 -20.43
C ALA A 569 5.09 11.90 -19.51
N SER A 570 4.97 12.59 -18.37
CA SER A 570 3.87 12.43 -17.42
C SER A 570 2.53 12.90 -18.00
N ILE A 571 2.56 13.95 -18.82
CA ILE A 571 1.38 14.44 -19.56
C ILE A 571 0.90 13.34 -20.51
N GLN A 572 1.81 12.74 -21.27
CA GLN A 572 1.49 11.67 -22.21
C GLN A 572 1.14 10.34 -21.53
N ASN A 573 1.73 10.01 -20.38
CA ASN A 573 1.53 8.73 -19.71
C ASN A 573 0.29 8.69 -18.82
N TYR A 574 -0.08 9.82 -18.21
CA TYR A 574 -1.15 9.91 -17.21
C TYR A 574 -2.27 10.84 -17.66
N LEU A 575 -1.99 12.11 -17.95
CA LEU A 575 -3.03 13.11 -18.26
C LEU A 575 -3.82 12.75 -19.53
N SER A 576 -3.16 12.16 -20.53
CA SER A 576 -3.79 11.67 -21.76
C SER A 576 -4.79 10.53 -21.57
N LYS A 577 -4.66 9.77 -20.48
CA LYS A 577 -5.50 8.60 -20.19
C LYS A 577 -6.71 8.93 -19.32
N ILE A 578 -6.76 10.13 -18.76
CA ILE A 578 -7.85 10.60 -17.91
C ILE A 578 -8.99 11.08 -18.78
N LYS A 579 -10.18 10.51 -18.59
CA LYS A 579 -11.34 10.81 -19.43
C LYS A 579 -12.02 12.11 -19.02
N LYS A 580 -12.10 12.43 -17.73
CA LYS A 580 -12.86 13.60 -17.23
C LYS A 580 -12.29 14.96 -17.68
N ARG A 581 -13.03 15.69 -18.53
CA ARG A 581 -12.63 17.00 -19.09
C ARG A 581 -12.40 18.08 -18.05
N SER A 582 -13.35 18.25 -17.14
CA SER A 582 -13.30 19.29 -16.10
C SER A 582 -12.06 19.15 -15.23
N TRP A 583 -11.69 17.91 -14.92
CA TRP A 583 -10.50 17.61 -14.13
C TRP A 583 -9.22 17.93 -14.90
N VAL A 584 -9.11 17.48 -16.16
CA VAL A 584 -7.93 17.75 -17.01
C VAL A 584 -7.72 19.25 -17.21
N LEU A 585 -8.78 20.00 -17.53
CA LEU A 585 -8.71 21.46 -17.72
C LEU A 585 -8.36 22.19 -16.43
N HIS A 586 -8.89 21.76 -15.29
CA HIS A 586 -8.52 22.32 -13.99
C HIS A 586 -7.02 22.12 -13.71
N GLU A 587 -6.47 20.93 -13.97
CA GLU A 587 -5.04 20.68 -13.79
C GLU A 587 -4.17 21.47 -14.76
N CYS A 588 -4.56 21.61 -16.02
CA CYS A 588 -3.87 22.47 -17.00
C CYS A 588 -3.86 23.95 -16.58
N LEU A 589 -4.89 24.42 -15.87
CA LEU A 589 -5.00 25.78 -15.38
C LEU A 589 -4.24 25.98 -14.07
N GLU A 590 -4.38 25.08 -13.09
CA GLU A 590 -3.86 25.28 -11.73
C GLU A 590 -2.39 24.84 -11.56
N ARG A 591 -1.99 23.73 -12.18
CA ARG A 591 -0.66 23.16 -11.97
C ARG A 591 0.36 23.88 -12.84
N VAL A 592 1.50 24.25 -12.24
CA VAL A 592 2.62 24.88 -12.93
C VAL A 592 3.82 23.92 -12.90
N PRO A 593 4.32 23.50 -14.07
CA PRO A 593 5.54 22.68 -14.16
C PRO A 593 6.80 23.45 -13.80
N GLU A 594 7.84 22.72 -13.36
CA GLU A 594 9.16 23.28 -13.03
C GLU A 594 9.99 23.65 -14.28
N ASN A 595 9.65 23.09 -15.44
CA ASN A 595 10.33 23.39 -16.70
C ASN A 595 9.41 24.21 -17.62
N VAL A 596 9.98 25.21 -18.31
CA VAL A 596 9.29 26.09 -19.27
C VAL A 596 8.63 25.26 -20.38
N ASP A 597 9.35 24.30 -20.95
CA ASP A 597 8.83 23.45 -22.02
C ASP A 597 7.65 22.60 -21.53
N ALA A 598 7.74 22.08 -20.31
CA ALA A 598 6.63 21.32 -19.72
C ALA A 598 5.43 22.23 -19.44
N ALA A 599 5.64 23.48 -19.00
CA ALA A 599 4.58 24.47 -18.83
C ALA A 599 3.89 24.81 -20.15
N LYS A 600 4.68 24.99 -21.22
CA LYS A 600 4.20 25.23 -22.57
C LYS A 600 3.40 24.05 -23.11
N GLU A 601 3.91 22.82 -22.99
CA GLU A 601 3.21 21.60 -23.40
C GLU A 601 1.92 21.39 -22.61
N LEU A 602 1.89 21.64 -21.29
CA LEU A 602 0.69 21.50 -20.47
C LEU A 602 -0.41 22.49 -20.90
N LEU A 603 -0.05 23.74 -21.15
CA LEU A 603 -0.99 24.77 -21.63
C LEU A 603 -1.48 24.43 -23.05
N GLN A 604 -0.59 23.99 -23.93
CA GLN A 604 -0.97 23.56 -25.28
C GLN A 604 -1.86 22.31 -25.26
N TYR A 605 -1.63 21.38 -24.33
CA TYR A 605 -2.48 20.21 -24.15
C TYR A 605 -3.91 20.61 -23.77
N GLY A 606 -4.07 21.54 -22.82
CA GLY A 606 -5.38 22.13 -22.50
C GLY A 606 -6.03 22.87 -23.68
N LEU A 607 -5.24 23.55 -24.52
CA LEU A 607 -5.74 24.24 -25.71
C LEU A 607 -6.25 23.28 -26.79
N LYS A 608 -5.65 22.09 -26.91
CA LYS A 608 -6.14 21.03 -27.81
C LYS A 608 -7.52 20.53 -27.37
N GLY A 609 -7.72 20.32 -26.08
CA GLY A 609 -9.02 19.89 -25.53
C GLY A 609 -10.09 20.98 -25.43
N THR A 610 -9.76 22.23 -25.76
CA THR A 610 -10.71 23.37 -25.81
C THR A 610 -10.88 23.92 -27.22
N ASP A 611 -10.61 23.13 -28.26
CA ASP A 611 -10.80 23.57 -29.65
C ASP A 611 -12.29 23.58 -30.06
N LEU A 612 -12.59 24.12 -31.24
CA LEU A 612 -13.94 24.23 -31.81
C LEU A 612 -14.67 22.88 -31.89
N GLU A 613 -13.94 21.79 -32.13
CA GLU A 613 -14.52 20.44 -32.18
C GLU A 613 -15.10 20.03 -30.82
N ALA A 614 -14.39 20.30 -29.72
CA ALA A 614 -14.88 20.06 -28.35
C ALA A 614 -16.08 20.95 -28.02
N LEU A 615 -16.06 22.23 -28.44
CA LEU A 615 -17.18 23.15 -28.26
C LEU A 615 -18.46 22.66 -28.95
N LEU A 616 -18.32 22.12 -30.17
CA LEU A 616 -19.44 21.54 -30.93
C LEU A 616 -19.91 20.21 -30.34
N ALA A 617 -19.01 19.35 -29.87
CA ALA A 617 -19.34 18.07 -29.23
C ALA A 617 -20.19 18.29 -27.96
N ILE A 618 -19.84 19.29 -27.14
CA ILE A 618 -20.62 19.70 -25.96
C ILE A 618 -21.99 20.21 -26.38
N GLY A 619 -22.06 21.04 -27.43
CA GLY A 619 -23.33 21.58 -27.94
C GLY A 619 -24.30 20.50 -28.42
N LYS A 620 -23.78 19.38 -28.95
CA LYS A 620 -24.56 18.21 -29.38
C LYS A 620 -24.84 17.20 -28.25
N GLY A 621 -24.17 17.33 -27.10
CA GLY A 621 -24.31 16.40 -25.97
C GLY A 621 -23.71 15.00 -26.20
N VAL A 622 -22.78 14.85 -27.15
CA VAL A 622 -22.23 13.54 -27.57
C VAL A 622 -21.11 13.05 -26.65
N ASP A 623 -20.56 13.94 -25.81
CA ASP A 623 -19.26 13.76 -25.18
C ASP A 623 -19.31 13.24 -23.72
N ASP A 624 -20.48 13.15 -23.07
CA ASP A 624 -20.64 12.69 -21.68
C ASP A 624 -19.63 13.29 -20.66
N GLY A 625 -19.08 14.47 -20.94
CA GLY A 625 -18.04 15.12 -20.12
C GLY A 625 -16.60 14.61 -20.33
N ARG A 626 -16.33 13.87 -21.41
CA ARG A 626 -14.98 13.39 -21.76
C ARG A 626 -14.08 14.51 -22.34
N PHE A 627 -12.78 14.31 -22.22
CA PHE A 627 -11.76 15.16 -22.82
C PHE A 627 -11.42 14.63 -24.22
N THR A 628 -11.85 15.33 -25.26
CA THR A 628 -11.62 14.93 -26.66
C THR A 628 -10.47 15.71 -27.26
N LEU A 629 -9.55 15.03 -27.93
CA LEU A 629 -8.52 15.69 -28.73
C LEU A 629 -9.03 16.01 -30.15
N PRO A 630 -8.46 17.02 -30.82
CA PRO A 630 -8.83 17.35 -32.19
C PRO A 630 -8.63 16.16 -33.13
N GLY A 631 -9.66 15.79 -33.89
CA GLY A 631 -9.68 14.66 -34.81
C GLY A 631 -10.24 13.34 -34.27
N GLU A 632 -10.62 13.27 -32.99
CA GLU A 632 -11.24 12.07 -32.38
C GLU A 632 -12.77 12.05 -32.50
N VAL A 633 -13.39 13.18 -32.82
CA VAL A 633 -14.85 13.32 -32.91
C VAL A 633 -15.30 13.29 -34.37
N ASP A 634 -16.04 12.27 -34.78
CA ASP A 634 -16.71 12.21 -36.07
C ASP A 634 -17.86 13.23 -36.11
N ILE A 635 -17.56 14.43 -36.60
CA ILE A 635 -18.58 15.46 -36.83
C ILE A 635 -19.34 15.10 -38.10
N GLU A 636 -20.55 14.55 -37.95
CA GLU A 636 -21.49 14.35 -39.06
C GLU A 636 -21.66 15.66 -39.85
N ASN A 637 -21.40 15.60 -41.18
CA ASN A 637 -21.29 16.64 -42.23
C ASN A 637 -19.88 16.99 -42.78
N ILE A 638 -18.81 16.30 -42.39
CA ILE A 638 -17.55 16.32 -43.14
C ILE A 638 -17.14 14.87 -43.44
N SER A 639 -17.30 14.41 -44.69
CA SER A 639 -16.95 13.04 -45.07
C SER A 639 -15.45 12.80 -44.94
N TYR A 640 -15.06 11.79 -44.18
CA TYR A 640 -13.68 11.37 -43.95
C TYR A 640 -13.00 10.73 -45.18
N GLU A 641 -13.74 10.50 -46.27
CA GLU A 641 -13.27 9.67 -47.40
C GLU A 641 -12.49 10.40 -48.51
N GLU A 642 -12.16 11.69 -48.41
CA GLU A 642 -11.38 12.39 -49.46
C GLU A 642 -9.98 12.88 -49.05
N LEU A 643 -9.44 12.46 -47.91
CA LEU A 643 -8.11 12.92 -47.45
C LEU A 643 -7.28 11.82 -46.77
N SER A 644 -7.07 10.68 -47.44
CA SER A 644 -5.97 9.78 -47.09
C SER A 644 -4.65 10.57 -47.12
N LEU A 645 -4.02 10.71 -45.96
CA LEU A 645 -2.71 11.32 -45.76
C LEU A 645 -1.68 10.64 -46.66
N SER A 646 -1.23 11.34 -47.71
CA SER A 646 0.11 11.12 -48.27
C SER A 646 1.05 12.10 -47.59
N ASP A 647 2.04 11.60 -46.87
CA ASP A 647 3.01 12.34 -46.04
C ASP A 647 3.94 13.32 -46.79
N GLU A 648 3.64 13.64 -48.06
CA GLU A 648 4.46 14.49 -48.95
C GLU A 648 3.78 15.79 -49.40
N GLU A 649 2.79 16.33 -48.67
CA GLU A 649 2.29 17.68 -48.96
C GLU A 649 3.10 18.78 -48.25
N PRO A 650 3.42 19.89 -48.95
CA PRO A 650 4.18 20.99 -48.34
C PRO A 650 3.41 21.58 -47.15
N ALA A 651 4.10 21.81 -46.03
CA ALA A 651 3.53 22.31 -44.76
C ALA A 651 2.61 23.54 -44.91
N LYS A 652 2.83 24.36 -45.96
CA LYS A 652 1.99 25.50 -46.30
C LYS A 652 0.58 25.10 -46.76
N LYS A 653 0.44 24.06 -47.60
CA LYS A 653 -0.86 23.54 -48.04
C LYS A 653 -1.65 22.90 -46.90
N LYS A 654 -0.96 22.21 -45.98
CA LYS A 654 -1.57 21.64 -44.78
C LYS A 654 -2.18 22.73 -43.89
N ARG A 655 -1.44 23.81 -43.63
CA ARG A 655 -1.93 24.98 -42.87
C ARG A 655 -3.14 25.64 -43.55
N GLU A 656 -3.13 25.78 -44.88
CA GLU A 656 -4.25 26.34 -45.62
C GLU A 656 -5.51 25.46 -45.54
N LYS A 657 -5.36 24.14 -45.60
CA LYS A 657 -6.47 23.18 -45.40
C LYS A 657 -7.03 23.25 -43.98
N GLU A 658 -6.18 23.32 -42.96
CA GLU A 658 -6.58 23.48 -41.56
C GLU A 658 -7.33 24.80 -41.31
N LEU A 659 -6.86 25.90 -41.91
CA LEU A 659 -7.55 27.19 -41.84
C LEU A 659 -8.94 27.15 -42.51
N LYS A 660 -9.07 26.46 -43.64
CA LYS A 660 -10.38 26.24 -44.28
C LYS A 660 -11.31 25.42 -43.40
N LYS A 661 -10.82 24.30 -42.85
CA LYS A 661 -11.58 23.46 -41.90
C LYS A 661 -12.04 24.28 -40.68
N ARG A 662 -11.15 25.09 -40.10
CA ARG A 662 -11.51 26.00 -38.99
C ARG A 662 -12.57 27.01 -39.39
N GLY A 663 -12.46 27.60 -40.59
CA GLY A 663 -13.47 28.52 -41.13
C GLY A 663 -14.83 27.88 -41.34
N GLU A 664 -14.89 26.58 -41.69
CA GLU A 664 -16.13 25.82 -41.79
C GLU A 664 -16.73 25.51 -40.41
N LEU A 665 -15.90 25.08 -39.46
CA LEU A 665 -16.34 24.81 -38.08
C LEU A 665 -16.89 26.06 -37.39
N LEU A 666 -16.27 27.22 -37.61
CA LEU A 666 -16.75 28.50 -37.05
C LEU A 666 -18.16 28.87 -37.53
N LYS A 667 -18.53 28.51 -38.77
CA LYS A 667 -19.89 28.76 -39.28
C LYS A 667 -20.96 27.92 -38.59
N LEU A 668 -20.56 26.78 -38.00
CA LEU A 668 -21.48 25.89 -37.28
C LEU A 668 -21.74 26.36 -35.84
N VAL A 669 -20.90 27.25 -35.29
CA VAL A 669 -21.02 27.73 -33.92
C VAL A 669 -21.95 28.95 -33.87
N ASN A 670 -22.97 28.88 -33.00
CA ASN A 670 -23.83 30.02 -32.73
C ASN A 670 -23.50 30.64 -31.35
N PHE A 671 -22.67 31.69 -31.36
CA PHE A 671 -22.22 32.38 -30.15
C PHE A 671 -23.37 32.99 -29.32
N SER A 672 -24.52 33.31 -29.93
CA SER A 672 -25.67 33.87 -29.19
C SER A 672 -26.43 32.86 -28.33
N LYS A 673 -26.24 31.55 -28.56
CA LYS A 673 -26.97 30.47 -27.88
C LYS A 673 -26.04 29.40 -27.29
N LEU A 674 -24.97 29.82 -26.63
CA LEU A 674 -24.04 28.89 -25.96
C LEU A 674 -24.61 28.37 -24.62
N THR A 675 -24.43 27.08 -24.37
CA THR A 675 -24.74 26.44 -23.07
C THR A 675 -23.75 26.90 -21.98
N LEU A 676 -24.07 26.63 -20.71
CA LEU A 676 -23.17 26.98 -19.59
C LEU A 676 -21.80 26.29 -19.71
N GLU A 677 -21.79 25.00 -20.07
CA GLU A 677 -20.56 24.23 -20.27
C GLU A 677 -19.72 24.75 -21.44
N GLN A 678 -20.37 25.18 -22.54
CA GLN A 678 -19.69 25.81 -23.66
C GLN A 678 -19.07 27.15 -23.27
N LYS A 679 -19.79 27.97 -22.48
CA LYS A 679 -19.25 29.23 -21.97
C LYS A 679 -18.03 28.99 -21.07
N GLU A 680 -18.09 27.99 -20.19
CA GLU A 680 -16.97 27.67 -19.31
C GLU A 680 -15.76 27.14 -20.10
N LEU A 681 -15.98 26.34 -21.14
CA LEU A 681 -14.90 25.93 -22.04
C LEU A 681 -14.24 27.14 -22.73
N CYS A 682 -15.03 28.12 -23.20
CA CYS A 682 -14.49 29.35 -23.76
C CYS A 682 -13.69 30.16 -22.73
N ARG A 683 -14.13 30.24 -21.46
CA ARG A 683 -13.36 30.88 -20.36
C ARG A 683 -12.05 30.17 -20.12
N CYS A 684 -12.07 28.84 -20.05
CA CYS A 684 -10.86 28.04 -19.90
C CYS A 684 -9.89 28.30 -21.06
N ARG A 685 -10.37 28.30 -22.31
CA ARG A 685 -9.55 28.60 -23.48
C ARG A 685 -8.93 29.99 -23.41
N LEU A 686 -9.72 31.02 -23.07
CA LEU A 686 -9.22 32.39 -22.93
C LEU A 686 -8.12 32.49 -21.87
N LYS A 687 -8.34 31.89 -20.69
CA LYS A 687 -7.32 31.83 -19.63
C LYS A 687 -6.06 31.10 -20.05
N LEU A 688 -6.18 29.95 -20.71
CA LEU A 688 -5.03 29.18 -21.23
C LEU A 688 -4.22 29.99 -22.25
N LEU A 689 -4.91 30.71 -23.14
CA LEU A 689 -4.29 31.62 -24.11
C LEU A 689 -3.56 32.78 -23.41
N THR A 690 -4.20 33.42 -22.41
CA THR A 690 -3.56 34.46 -21.61
C THR A 690 -2.32 33.92 -20.89
N TYR A 691 -2.38 32.73 -20.28
CA TYR A 691 -1.23 32.10 -19.64
C TYR A 691 -0.11 31.78 -20.62
N LEU A 692 -0.43 31.37 -21.84
CA LEU A 692 0.55 31.11 -22.88
C LEU A 692 1.25 32.40 -23.33
N ASP A 693 0.50 33.49 -23.51
CA ASP A 693 1.08 34.81 -23.85
C ASP A 693 1.93 35.36 -22.70
N ARG A 694 1.51 35.15 -21.44
CA ARG A 694 2.30 35.49 -20.25
C ARG A 694 3.57 34.66 -20.13
N LEU A 695 3.53 33.36 -20.47
CA LEU A 695 4.71 32.50 -20.48
C LEU A 695 5.72 33.01 -21.51
N ALA A 696 5.28 33.30 -22.73
CA ALA A 696 6.13 33.85 -23.78
C ALA A 696 6.73 35.21 -23.38
N THR A 697 5.95 36.08 -22.74
CA THR A 697 6.48 37.33 -22.18
C THR A 697 7.51 37.08 -21.09
N TYR A 698 7.32 36.08 -20.22
CA TYR A 698 8.28 35.75 -19.18
C TYR A 698 9.59 35.17 -19.76
N GLU A 699 9.51 34.35 -20.80
CA GLU A 699 10.67 33.87 -21.57
C GLU A 699 11.49 35.05 -22.13
N GLU A 700 10.83 36.07 -22.69
CA GLU A 700 11.50 37.28 -23.19
C GLU A 700 12.16 38.09 -22.06
N ILE A 701 11.52 38.18 -20.88
CA ILE A 701 12.07 38.88 -19.70
C ILE A 701 13.33 38.18 -19.16
N LEU A 702 13.37 36.85 -19.17
CA LEU A 702 14.53 36.08 -18.69
C LEU A 702 15.76 36.20 -19.60
N GLY A 703 15.57 36.63 -20.86
CA GLY A 703 16.61 36.75 -21.87
C GLY A 703 16.98 35.43 -22.57
N VAL A 704 17.92 35.52 -23.52
CA VAL A 704 18.35 34.52 -24.53
C VAL A 704 17.87 33.06 -24.31
N PRO A 705 17.29 32.37 -25.33
CA PRO A 705 16.53 31.11 -25.21
C PRO A 705 17.17 29.91 -24.49
N HIS A 706 18.48 29.94 -24.21
CA HIS A 706 19.20 28.84 -23.56
C HIS A 706 19.50 29.11 -22.07
N ALA A 707 19.34 30.36 -21.61
CA ALA A 707 19.50 30.73 -20.19
C ALA A 707 18.15 30.79 -19.45
N SER A 708 17.03 30.79 -20.17
CA SER A 708 15.67 30.81 -19.64
C SER A 708 15.31 29.54 -18.88
N GLU A 709 15.74 28.36 -19.34
CA GLU A 709 15.49 27.07 -18.65
C GLU A 709 16.10 27.02 -17.25
N GLN A 710 17.29 27.60 -17.04
CA GLN A 710 17.98 27.59 -15.75
C GLN A 710 17.49 28.69 -14.79
N ARG A 711 16.86 29.74 -15.33
CA ARG A 711 16.40 30.91 -14.56
C ARG A 711 14.88 30.94 -14.35
N TYR A 712 14.15 30.03 -14.96
CA TYR A 712 12.70 29.94 -14.81
C TYR A 712 12.34 29.56 -13.37
N ASP A 713 11.50 30.37 -12.76
CA ASP A 713 10.91 30.11 -11.44
C ASP A 713 9.40 29.85 -11.60
N ALA A 714 9.00 28.61 -11.32
CA ALA A 714 7.60 28.17 -11.39
C ALA A 714 6.69 28.91 -10.41
N GLU A 715 7.17 29.25 -9.20
CA GLU A 715 6.38 29.98 -8.20
C GLU A 715 6.20 31.44 -8.59
N PHE A 716 7.24 32.05 -9.18
CA PHE A 716 7.12 33.37 -9.79
C PHE A 716 6.11 33.36 -10.93
N PHE A 717 6.23 32.43 -11.88
CA PHE A 717 5.31 32.35 -13.02
C PHE A 717 3.87 32.10 -12.59
N LYS A 718 3.65 31.26 -11.57
CA LYS A 718 2.33 31.00 -10.98
C LYS A 718 1.66 32.27 -10.46
N LYS A 719 2.43 33.18 -9.85
CA LYS A 719 1.94 34.50 -9.42
C LYS A 719 1.74 35.43 -10.62
N PHE A 720 2.72 35.53 -11.51
CA PHE A 720 2.71 36.44 -12.65
C PHE A 720 1.55 36.20 -13.61
N ARG A 721 1.25 34.94 -13.95
CA ARG A 721 0.18 34.57 -14.89
C ARG A 721 -1.23 34.90 -14.36
N ASN A 722 -1.40 34.92 -13.04
CA ASN A 722 -2.66 35.23 -12.35
C ASN A 722 -2.78 36.71 -11.96
N GLN A 723 -1.72 37.49 -12.14
CA GLN A 723 -1.70 38.89 -11.76
C GLN A 723 -2.18 39.77 -12.92
N ASN A 724 -2.99 40.76 -12.58
CA ASN A 724 -3.34 41.86 -13.47
C ASN A 724 -2.08 42.48 -14.10
N ILE A 725 -2.07 42.61 -15.42
CA ILE A 725 -0.91 43.09 -16.19
C ILE A 725 -0.48 44.50 -15.77
N VAL A 726 -1.45 45.38 -15.50
CA VAL A 726 -1.22 46.77 -15.07
C VAL A 726 -0.56 46.79 -13.69
N LEU A 727 -0.96 45.88 -12.81
CA LEU A 727 -0.34 45.72 -11.50
C LEU A 727 1.10 45.23 -11.63
N SER A 728 1.37 44.25 -12.49
CA SER A 728 2.74 43.77 -12.76
C SER A 728 3.61 44.89 -13.36
N ALA A 729 3.08 45.69 -14.29
CA ALA A 729 3.80 46.84 -14.85
C ALA A 729 4.14 47.89 -13.78
N ARG A 730 3.21 48.18 -12.86
CA ARG A 730 3.45 49.09 -11.73
C ARG A 730 4.52 48.54 -10.79
N THR A 731 4.52 47.24 -10.48
CA THR A 731 5.54 46.65 -9.60
C THR A 731 6.92 46.71 -10.23
N TYR A 732 7.04 46.42 -11.53
CA TYR A 732 8.32 46.55 -12.24
C TYR A 732 8.81 47.99 -12.30
N ALA A 733 7.92 48.98 -12.44
CA ALA A 733 8.29 50.39 -12.36
C ALA A 733 8.87 50.74 -10.97
N ARG A 734 8.25 50.27 -9.88
CA ARG A 734 8.73 50.50 -8.50
C ARG A 734 10.06 49.81 -8.18
N GLU A 735 10.32 48.67 -8.81
CA GLU A 735 11.59 47.95 -8.70
C GLU A 735 12.67 48.49 -9.64
N SER A 736 12.36 49.54 -10.41
CA SER A 736 13.24 50.12 -11.43
C SER A 736 13.68 49.13 -12.52
N ASN A 737 12.87 48.10 -12.80
CA ASN A 737 13.14 47.11 -13.83
C ASN A 737 12.65 47.59 -15.21
N VAL A 738 13.49 48.39 -15.86
CA VAL A 738 13.18 49.04 -17.15
C VAL A 738 12.99 48.02 -18.28
N GLN A 739 13.84 46.99 -18.34
CA GLN A 739 13.80 45.97 -19.40
C GLN A 739 12.48 45.18 -19.36
N ALA A 740 12.05 44.74 -18.17
CA ALA A 740 10.79 44.01 -18.05
C ALA A 740 9.60 44.90 -18.47
N LEU A 741 9.61 46.18 -18.10
CA LEU A 741 8.55 47.11 -18.45
C LEU A 741 8.51 47.43 -19.96
N GLU A 742 9.67 47.52 -20.62
CA GLU A 742 9.77 47.66 -22.09
C GLU A 742 9.12 46.48 -22.81
N ILE A 743 9.41 45.25 -22.35
CA ILE A 743 8.85 44.01 -22.89
C ILE A 743 7.33 43.98 -22.67
N LEU A 744 6.85 44.39 -21.49
CA LEU A 744 5.42 44.46 -21.21
C LEU A 744 4.70 45.47 -22.12
N PHE A 745 5.23 46.68 -22.31
CA PHE A 745 4.64 47.64 -23.25
C PHE A 745 4.65 47.15 -24.70
N THR A 746 5.66 46.36 -25.07
CA THR A 746 5.80 45.81 -26.42
C THR A 746 4.76 44.72 -26.69
N TYR A 747 4.56 43.76 -25.78
CA TYR A 747 3.68 42.61 -26.01
C TYR A 747 2.24 42.76 -25.48
N HIS A 748 2.03 43.59 -24.44
CA HIS A 748 0.73 43.83 -23.80
C HIS A 748 0.29 45.30 -23.95
N GLY A 749 0.61 45.89 -25.10
CA GLY A 749 0.40 47.32 -25.37
C GLY A 749 -1.06 47.76 -25.28
N SER A 750 -2.01 46.93 -25.72
CA SER A 750 -3.45 47.24 -25.69
C SER A 750 -3.96 47.62 -24.29
N ASP A 751 -3.41 46.98 -23.27
CA ASP A 751 -3.89 47.08 -21.89
C ASP A 751 -3.04 48.07 -21.09
N LEU A 752 -1.77 48.31 -21.47
CA LEU A 752 -0.82 49.13 -20.71
C LEU A 752 -0.60 50.54 -21.28
N LEU A 753 -0.63 50.72 -22.59
CA LEU A 753 -0.33 52.01 -23.22
C LEU A 753 -1.28 53.14 -22.81
N PRO A 754 -2.59 52.91 -22.58
CA PRO A 754 -3.49 53.94 -22.04
C PRO A 754 -3.06 54.50 -20.68
N HIS A 755 -2.23 53.74 -19.95
CA HIS A 755 -1.74 54.02 -18.61
C HIS A 755 -0.23 54.32 -18.58
N ARG A 756 0.44 54.44 -19.74
CA ARG A 756 1.90 54.56 -19.84
C ARG A 756 2.49 55.61 -18.90
N LEU A 757 2.03 56.86 -19.00
CA LEU A 757 2.52 57.96 -18.14
C LEU A 757 2.28 57.70 -16.65
N ALA A 758 1.13 57.13 -16.32
CA ALA A 758 0.75 56.84 -14.95
C ALA A 758 1.60 55.70 -14.35
N ILE A 759 2.00 54.72 -15.16
CA ILE A 759 2.96 53.68 -14.78
C ILE A 759 4.36 54.27 -14.62
N LEU A 760 4.80 55.14 -15.52
CA LEU A 760 6.11 55.81 -15.42
C LEU A 760 6.24 56.71 -14.17
N SER A 761 5.14 57.31 -13.69
CA SER A 761 5.14 58.07 -12.42
C SER A 761 5.43 57.20 -11.19
N ASN A 762 5.37 55.86 -11.29
CA ASN A 762 5.64 54.96 -10.17
C ASN A 762 7.13 54.56 -10.04
N PHE A 763 8.03 55.01 -10.92
CA PHE A 763 9.47 54.84 -10.71
C PHE A 763 9.90 55.56 -9.42
N PRO A 764 10.75 54.96 -8.55
CA PRO A 764 11.26 55.66 -7.38
C PRO A 764 11.94 56.97 -7.77
N GLU A 765 11.70 58.05 -7.03
CA GLU A 765 12.29 59.37 -7.28
C GLU A 765 13.83 59.33 -7.23
N THR A 766 14.40 58.31 -6.58
CA THR A 766 15.84 58.06 -6.49
C THR A 766 16.46 57.41 -7.73
N THR A 767 15.65 56.95 -8.68
CA THR A 767 16.13 56.27 -9.89
C THR A 767 16.51 57.30 -10.93
N SER A 768 17.71 57.18 -11.50
CA SER A 768 18.19 58.10 -12.54
C SER A 768 17.28 58.02 -13.79
N PRO A 769 16.77 59.15 -14.29
CA PRO A 769 15.99 59.21 -15.53
C PRO A 769 16.68 58.62 -16.77
N HIS A 770 18.00 58.56 -16.77
CA HIS A 770 18.77 57.93 -17.84
C HIS A 770 18.57 56.42 -17.92
N GLU A 771 18.28 55.76 -16.80
CA GLU A 771 18.05 54.31 -16.75
C GLU A 771 16.77 53.92 -17.48
N TYR A 772 15.71 54.72 -17.36
CA TYR A 772 14.41 54.48 -18.00
C TYR A 772 14.14 55.37 -19.22
N ALA A 773 15.17 56.01 -19.79
CA ALA A 773 15.06 56.94 -20.92
C ALA A 773 14.46 56.32 -22.19
N VAL A 774 14.53 54.99 -22.34
CA VAL A 774 13.92 54.24 -23.45
C VAL A 774 12.39 54.20 -23.36
N LEU A 775 11.85 54.25 -22.14
CA LEU A 775 10.40 54.18 -21.90
C LEU A 775 9.71 55.54 -22.02
N LEU A 776 10.49 56.63 -22.07
CA LEU A 776 9.99 57.99 -22.12
C LEU A 776 9.34 58.32 -23.49
N PRO A 777 8.27 59.13 -23.53
CA PRO A 777 7.67 59.56 -24.78
C PRO A 777 8.60 60.51 -25.57
N GLU A 778 8.59 60.38 -26.89
CA GLU A 778 9.40 61.23 -27.79
C GLU A 778 8.51 61.97 -28.78
N ALA A 779 8.84 63.24 -29.06
CA ALA A 779 8.10 64.05 -30.01
C ALA A 779 8.87 64.17 -31.35
N CYS A 780 8.15 64.04 -32.46
CA CYS A 780 8.69 64.22 -33.80
C CYS A 780 7.81 65.20 -34.61
N CYS A 781 8.45 66.07 -35.40
CA CYS A 781 7.75 66.95 -36.34
C CYS A 781 7.35 66.15 -37.59
N HIS A 782 6.07 65.85 -37.76
CA HIS A 782 5.54 65.24 -38.97
C HIS A 782 4.54 66.19 -39.64
N GLY A 783 4.84 66.65 -40.85
CA GLY A 783 3.92 67.50 -41.63
C GLY A 783 3.60 68.88 -41.03
N GLY A 784 4.50 69.45 -40.22
CA GLY A 784 4.30 70.76 -39.58
C GLY A 784 3.56 70.73 -38.23
N SER A 785 3.05 69.57 -37.81
CA SER A 785 2.49 69.31 -36.48
C SER A 785 3.42 68.44 -35.64
N LEU A 786 3.60 68.80 -34.37
CA LEU A 786 4.37 68.02 -33.40
C LEU A 786 3.52 66.85 -32.92
N MET A 787 3.97 65.60 -33.12
CA MET A 787 3.25 64.39 -32.71
C MET A 787 4.17 63.48 -31.86
N ILE A 788 3.59 62.77 -30.90
CA ILE A 788 4.31 61.77 -30.10
C ILE A 788 4.48 60.49 -30.92
N ILE A 789 5.68 59.90 -30.91
CA ILE A 789 5.96 58.63 -31.59
C ILE A 789 5.16 57.50 -30.91
N PRO A 790 4.29 56.77 -31.64
CA PRO A 790 3.58 55.63 -31.10
C PRO A 790 4.55 54.52 -30.69
N TRP A 791 4.22 53.79 -29.62
CA TRP A 791 5.02 52.64 -29.21
C TRP A 791 4.93 51.52 -30.24
N HIS A 792 6.04 50.82 -30.48
CA HIS A 792 6.05 49.72 -31.44
C HIS A 792 5.56 48.42 -30.79
N GLU A 793 4.27 48.13 -30.94
CA GLU A 793 3.65 46.91 -30.40
C GLU A 793 4.00 45.67 -31.24
N ARG A 794 4.25 44.55 -30.55
CA ARG A 794 4.38 43.20 -31.11
C ARG A 794 3.38 42.27 -30.46
N LYS A 795 3.03 41.18 -31.14
CA LYS A 795 2.14 40.15 -30.59
C LYS A 795 2.81 38.80 -30.69
N HIS A 796 2.66 37.98 -29.65
CA HIS A 796 3.20 36.62 -29.63
C HIS A 796 2.51 35.69 -30.65
N ARG A 797 1.22 35.92 -30.91
CA ARG A 797 0.40 35.09 -31.80
C ARG A 797 -0.69 35.88 -32.50
N ALA A 798 -1.30 35.25 -33.51
CA ALA A 798 -2.55 35.73 -34.10
C ALA A 798 -3.71 35.55 -33.10
N LYS A 799 -4.73 36.40 -33.22
CA LYS A 799 -5.95 36.31 -32.40
C LYS A 799 -6.65 34.99 -32.64
N ASP A 800 -7.08 34.37 -31.55
CA ASP A 800 -7.89 33.16 -31.56
C ASP A 800 -9.39 33.53 -31.68
N TRP A 801 -10.21 32.60 -32.15
CA TRP A 801 -11.64 32.81 -32.33
C TRP A 801 -12.36 33.14 -31.01
N CYS A 802 -11.84 32.66 -29.87
CA CYS A 802 -12.38 32.99 -28.54
C CYS A 802 -12.16 34.46 -28.14
N GLU A 803 -11.19 35.14 -28.73
CA GLU A 803 -10.80 36.52 -28.39
C GLU A 803 -11.53 37.57 -29.23
N GLU A 804 -12.28 37.12 -30.24
CA GLU A 804 -13.15 37.98 -31.03
C GLU A 804 -14.29 38.54 -30.18
N LEU A 805 -14.75 39.74 -30.53
CA LEU A 805 -15.71 40.51 -29.74
C LEU A 805 -17.00 39.72 -29.48
N GLU A 806 -17.43 38.94 -30.46
CA GLU A 806 -18.64 38.11 -30.46
C GLU A 806 -18.62 37.03 -29.37
N CYS A 807 -17.47 36.39 -29.16
CA CYS A 807 -17.29 35.38 -28.11
C CYS A 807 -17.07 36.05 -26.75
N ARG A 808 -16.23 37.10 -26.71
CA ARG A 808 -15.86 37.80 -25.47
C ARG A 808 -17.06 38.38 -24.74
N MET A 809 -17.97 39.04 -25.47
CA MET A 809 -19.19 39.63 -24.89
C MET A 809 -20.13 38.60 -24.23
N VAL A 810 -20.12 37.35 -24.70
CA VAL A 810 -20.99 36.28 -24.19
C VAL A 810 -20.38 35.59 -22.98
N VAL A 811 -19.05 35.52 -22.94
CA VAL A 811 -18.25 34.79 -21.96
C VAL A 811 -17.95 35.64 -20.72
N GLU A 812 -17.66 36.94 -20.93
CA GLU A 812 -17.33 37.95 -19.91
C GLU A 812 -18.27 39.17 -20.07
N PRO A 813 -19.48 39.14 -19.47
CA PRO A 813 -20.45 40.22 -19.61
C PRO A 813 -20.05 41.53 -18.90
N SER A 814 -19.13 41.45 -17.94
CA SER A 814 -18.62 42.58 -17.15
C SER A 814 -17.12 42.71 -17.34
N LEU A 815 -16.70 43.69 -18.14
CA LEU A 815 -15.31 44.12 -18.20
C LEU A 815 -15.06 45.02 -16.98
N GLU A 816 -14.64 44.43 -15.87
CA GLU A 816 -14.12 45.22 -14.75
C GLU A 816 -12.89 45.99 -15.24
N ASP A 817 -12.79 47.28 -14.91
CA ASP A 817 -11.65 48.09 -15.29
C ASP A 817 -10.45 47.70 -14.44
N GLU A 818 -9.63 46.78 -14.97
CA GLU A 818 -8.41 46.29 -14.32
C GLU A 818 -7.45 47.43 -13.91
N SER A 819 -7.58 48.63 -14.48
CA SER A 819 -6.70 49.76 -14.17
C SER A 819 -7.16 50.66 -13.01
N GLU A 820 -8.38 50.46 -12.48
CA GLU A 820 -9.00 51.38 -11.51
C GLU A 820 -8.14 51.59 -10.25
N PHE A 821 -7.49 50.53 -9.77
CA PHE A 821 -6.64 50.59 -8.57
C PHE A 821 -5.48 51.59 -8.69
N LEU A 822 -4.99 51.84 -9.92
CA LEU A 822 -3.85 52.73 -10.17
C LEU A 822 -4.25 54.19 -9.86
N TYR A 823 -5.50 54.52 -10.17
CA TYR A 823 -6.07 55.85 -10.00
C TYR A 823 -6.69 56.07 -8.62
N ALA A 824 -7.23 55.03 -8.01
CA ALA A 824 -7.67 55.08 -6.62
C ALA A 824 -6.52 55.42 -5.65
N ALA A 825 -5.30 54.92 -5.94
CA ALA A 825 -4.11 55.21 -5.14
C ALA A 825 -3.58 56.64 -5.35
N GLN A 826 -3.62 57.16 -6.58
CA GLN A 826 -3.18 58.51 -6.94
C GLN A 826 -4.17 59.16 -7.93
N PRO A 827 -5.19 59.89 -7.42
CA PRO A 827 -6.22 60.50 -8.26
C PRO A 827 -5.67 61.51 -9.28
N GLU A 828 -4.54 62.14 -8.96
CA GLU A 828 -3.87 63.11 -9.83
C GLU A 828 -3.37 62.50 -11.14
N LEU A 829 -3.20 61.17 -11.20
CA LEU A 829 -2.78 60.47 -12.42
C LEU A 829 -3.93 60.26 -13.42
N LEU A 830 -5.19 60.44 -13.01
CA LEU A 830 -6.36 60.30 -13.89
C LEU A 830 -6.27 61.21 -15.11
N ARG A 831 -5.68 62.40 -14.97
CA ARG A 831 -5.48 63.37 -16.06
C ARG A 831 -4.56 62.86 -17.18
N PHE A 832 -3.78 61.81 -16.91
CA PHE A 832 -2.86 61.18 -17.85
C PHE A 832 -3.40 59.88 -18.45
N ARG A 833 -4.62 59.43 -18.10
CA ARG A 833 -5.28 58.28 -18.70
C ARG A 833 -5.74 58.61 -20.12
N THR A 834 -5.01 58.16 -21.14
CA THR A 834 -5.36 58.47 -22.54
C THR A 834 -4.90 57.39 -23.51
N SER A 835 -5.78 56.93 -24.40
CA SER A 835 -5.43 55.95 -25.45
C SER A 835 -4.52 56.53 -26.55
N GLN A 836 -4.52 57.86 -26.73
CA GLN A 836 -3.62 58.58 -27.64
C GLN A 836 -2.91 59.69 -26.87
N LEU A 837 -1.57 59.67 -26.86
CA LEU A 837 -0.77 60.67 -26.14
C LEU A 837 -0.73 62.00 -26.91
N ALA A 838 -1.42 63.01 -26.39
CA ALA A 838 -1.29 64.39 -26.84
C ALA A 838 -0.01 65.04 -26.28
N VAL A 839 0.62 65.90 -27.08
CA VAL A 839 1.87 66.59 -26.69
C VAL A 839 1.67 67.41 -25.40
N GLU A 840 0.55 68.10 -25.26
CA GLU A 840 0.21 68.90 -24.07
C GLU A 840 0.26 68.06 -22.78
N LYS A 841 -0.32 66.86 -22.81
CA LYS A 841 -0.34 65.95 -21.65
C LYS A 841 1.04 65.41 -21.30
N VAL A 842 1.92 65.24 -22.29
CA VAL A 842 3.31 64.83 -22.07
C VAL A 842 4.10 65.98 -21.43
N ILE A 843 3.94 67.22 -21.89
CA ILE A 843 4.58 68.40 -21.27
C ILE A 843 4.16 68.53 -19.80
N ASP A 844 2.85 68.48 -19.54
CA ASP A 844 2.30 68.53 -18.20
C ASP A 844 2.88 67.42 -17.30
N TRP A 845 3.08 66.22 -17.86
CA TRP A 845 3.65 65.09 -17.13
C TRP A 845 5.13 65.31 -16.79
N TYR A 846 5.96 65.76 -17.74
CA TYR A 846 7.38 66.03 -17.48
C TYR A 846 7.57 67.11 -16.41
N GLN A 847 6.77 68.19 -16.47
CA GLN A 847 6.80 69.26 -15.48
C GLN A 847 6.37 68.74 -14.10
N ALA A 848 5.20 68.08 -14.02
CA ALA A 848 4.68 67.53 -12.77
C ALA A 848 5.65 66.52 -12.15
N ARG A 849 6.23 65.62 -12.97
CA ARG A 849 7.14 64.58 -12.47
C ARG A 849 8.46 65.14 -11.96
N ALA A 850 9.03 66.15 -12.63
CA ALA A 850 10.24 66.81 -12.16
C ALA A 850 10.00 67.56 -10.84
N GLU A 851 8.85 68.21 -10.70
CA GLU A 851 8.43 68.85 -9.44
C GLU A 851 8.23 67.83 -8.31
N GLU A 852 7.62 66.67 -8.60
CA GLU A 852 7.46 65.57 -7.64
C GLU A 852 8.81 65.03 -7.15
N ILE A 853 9.76 64.77 -8.06
CA ILE A 853 11.09 64.26 -7.70
C ILE A 853 11.82 65.23 -6.77
N GLU A 854 11.80 66.54 -7.08
CA GLU A 854 12.39 67.54 -6.20
C GLU A 854 11.65 67.62 -4.87
N HIS A 855 10.31 67.66 -4.89
CA HIS A 855 9.50 67.86 -3.70
C HIS A 855 9.67 66.71 -2.68
N TYR A 856 9.68 65.46 -3.15
CA TYR A 856 9.71 64.28 -2.29
C TYR A 856 11.12 63.80 -1.97
N ALA A 857 12.04 63.76 -2.94
CA ALA A 857 13.38 63.19 -2.75
C ALA A 857 14.49 64.24 -2.60
N ARG A 858 14.21 65.52 -2.89
CA ARG A 858 15.21 66.61 -2.88
C ARG A 858 16.41 66.35 -3.81
N GLN A 859 16.25 65.44 -4.77
CA GLN A 859 17.28 65.13 -5.76
C GLN A 859 17.11 66.03 -6.98
N VAL A 860 17.72 67.22 -6.91
CA VAL A 860 17.64 68.22 -7.97
C VAL A 860 18.29 67.70 -9.26
N ASP A 861 19.34 66.88 -9.16
CA ASP A 861 20.02 66.23 -10.30
C ASP A 861 19.08 65.31 -11.09
N CYS A 862 18.26 64.52 -10.38
CA CYS A 862 17.27 63.63 -10.99
C CYS A 862 16.14 64.42 -11.65
N ALA A 863 15.64 65.48 -11.01
CA ALA A 863 14.64 66.35 -11.61
C ALA A 863 15.19 67.05 -12.87
N LEU A 864 16.43 67.54 -12.82
CA LEU A 864 17.09 68.24 -13.93
C LEU A 864 17.40 67.30 -15.10
N SER A 865 17.90 66.10 -14.82
CA SER A 865 18.18 65.10 -15.87
C SER A 865 16.91 64.65 -16.59
N LEU A 866 15.78 64.49 -15.90
CA LEU A 866 14.49 64.18 -16.52
C LEU A 866 14.07 65.29 -17.52
N ILE A 867 14.23 66.55 -17.13
CA ILE A 867 13.90 67.70 -17.97
C ILE A 867 14.85 67.83 -19.17
N ARG A 868 16.16 67.63 -18.97
CA ARG A 868 17.15 67.59 -20.06
C ARG A 868 16.82 66.50 -21.08
N LEU A 869 16.47 65.30 -20.62
CA LEU A 869 16.01 64.21 -21.49
C LEU A 869 14.75 64.60 -22.26
N GLY A 870 13.75 65.22 -21.61
CA GLY A 870 12.56 65.73 -22.30
C GLY A 870 12.89 66.72 -23.43
N MET A 871 13.86 67.61 -23.20
CA MET A 871 14.34 68.55 -24.22
C MET A 871 15.10 67.85 -25.36
N GLU A 872 15.96 66.87 -25.06
CA GLU A 872 16.66 66.04 -26.06
C GLU A 872 15.67 65.26 -26.94
N ARG A 873 14.52 64.86 -26.38
CA ARG A 873 13.43 64.19 -27.10
C ARG A 873 12.44 65.16 -27.77
N ASN A 874 12.83 66.42 -27.96
CA ASN A 874 12.08 67.49 -28.65
C ASN A 874 10.74 67.89 -28.00
N ILE A 875 10.61 67.80 -26.68
CA ILE A 875 9.39 68.22 -25.96
C ILE A 875 9.47 69.73 -25.66
N PRO A 876 8.51 70.54 -26.13
CA PRO A 876 8.55 72.00 -25.94
C PRO A 876 8.12 72.41 -24.52
N GLY A 877 8.42 73.66 -24.12
CA GLY A 877 7.89 74.25 -22.89
C GLY A 877 8.62 73.89 -21.59
N LEU A 878 9.76 73.20 -21.67
CA LEU A 878 10.53 72.76 -20.49
C LEU A 878 11.70 73.70 -20.09
N LEU A 879 12.07 74.65 -20.96
CA LEU A 879 13.23 75.54 -20.77
C LEU A 879 13.20 76.33 -19.45
N ALA A 880 12.08 76.98 -19.13
CA ALA A 880 11.96 77.79 -17.92
C ALA A 880 12.12 76.96 -16.64
N LEU A 881 11.65 75.71 -16.64
CA LEU A 881 11.82 74.80 -15.52
C LEU A 881 13.27 74.30 -15.42
N CYS A 882 13.91 74.04 -16.55
CA CYS A 882 15.32 73.68 -16.63
C CYS A 882 16.21 74.78 -16.02
N ASP A 883 16.00 76.05 -16.37
CA ASP A 883 16.79 77.18 -15.84
C ASP A 883 16.65 77.32 -14.32
N ASN A 884 15.42 77.14 -13.81
CA ASN A 884 15.16 77.14 -12.36
C ASN A 884 15.86 75.97 -11.65
N LEU A 885 15.84 74.76 -12.25
CA LEU A 885 16.50 73.58 -11.67
C LEU A 885 18.03 73.67 -11.71
N VAL A 886 18.63 74.25 -12.75
CA VAL A 886 20.08 74.54 -12.79
C VAL A 886 20.47 75.55 -11.71
N THR A 887 19.64 76.58 -11.52
CA THR A 887 19.84 77.56 -10.44
C THR A 887 19.73 76.88 -9.06
N LEU A 888 18.81 75.94 -8.90
CA LEU A 888 18.65 75.19 -7.65
C LEU A 888 19.80 74.20 -7.42
N GLU A 889 20.26 73.49 -8.45
CA GLU A 889 21.40 72.55 -8.43
C GLU A 889 22.67 73.27 -7.96
N THR A 890 22.98 74.42 -8.56
CA THR A 890 24.13 75.25 -8.18
C THR A 890 24.02 75.77 -6.73
N LEU A 891 22.83 76.19 -6.29
CA LEU A 891 22.60 76.63 -4.92
C LEU A 891 22.74 75.51 -3.88
N VAL A 892 22.26 74.32 -4.18
CA VAL A 892 22.21 73.17 -3.25
C VAL A 892 23.55 72.43 -3.20
N TYR A 893 24.15 72.11 -4.36
CA TYR A 893 25.33 71.25 -4.42
C TYR A 893 26.67 72.00 -4.48
N GLU A 894 26.76 73.11 -5.23
CA GLU A 894 28.02 73.85 -5.39
C GLU A 894 28.21 74.93 -4.32
N ALA A 895 27.13 75.65 -4.00
CA ALA A 895 27.13 76.78 -3.08
C ALA A 895 26.94 76.39 -1.61
N GLY A 896 26.49 75.16 -1.33
CA GLY A 896 26.22 74.65 0.02
C GLY A 896 25.19 75.48 0.81
N CYS A 897 24.29 76.18 0.12
CA CYS A 897 23.23 76.95 0.77
C CYS A 897 22.19 76.02 1.41
N ASP A 898 21.42 76.56 2.36
CA ASP A 898 20.45 75.87 3.22
C ASP A 898 19.71 74.70 2.52
N LEU A 899 19.89 73.48 3.04
CA LEU A 899 19.35 72.21 2.51
C LEU A 899 17.81 72.14 2.50
N THR A 900 17.14 73.20 2.95
CA THR A 900 15.68 73.31 3.07
C THR A 900 15.01 74.07 1.93
N LEU A 901 15.79 74.70 1.02
CA LEU A 901 15.25 75.46 -0.11
C LEU A 901 14.60 74.52 -1.13
N THR A 902 13.30 74.72 -1.40
CA THR A 902 12.54 73.91 -2.36
C THR A 902 12.40 74.61 -3.72
N LEU A 903 12.10 73.86 -4.79
CA LEU A 903 11.84 74.44 -6.11
C LEU A 903 10.66 75.43 -6.09
N LYS A 904 9.62 75.14 -5.30
CA LYS A 904 8.46 76.03 -5.13
C LYS A 904 8.85 77.35 -4.48
N ASP A 905 9.73 77.30 -3.49
CA ASP A 905 10.22 78.52 -2.82
C ASP A 905 11.07 79.34 -3.80
N LEU A 906 11.94 78.68 -4.58
CA LEU A 906 12.75 79.34 -5.60
C LEU A 906 11.87 79.97 -6.70
N GLN A 907 10.81 79.31 -7.15
CA GLN A 907 9.87 79.88 -8.13
C GLN A 907 9.12 81.11 -7.59
N GLN A 908 8.86 81.19 -6.28
CA GLN A 908 8.18 82.32 -5.64
C GLN A 908 9.10 83.49 -5.28
N MET A 909 10.41 83.26 -5.20
CA MET A 909 11.40 84.31 -4.91
C MET A 909 11.54 85.31 -6.06
N LYS A 910 11.78 86.57 -5.70
CA LYS A 910 12.12 87.61 -6.69
C LYS A 910 13.53 87.38 -7.21
N ASP A 911 13.80 87.74 -8.46
CA ASP A 911 15.11 87.51 -9.09
C ASP A 911 16.29 88.14 -8.30
N ILE A 912 16.05 89.25 -7.60
CA ILE A 912 17.06 89.88 -6.74
C ILE A 912 17.42 89.04 -5.50
N GLU A 913 16.48 88.25 -4.99
CA GLU A 913 16.70 87.35 -3.85
C GLU A 913 17.45 86.11 -4.31
N LYS A 914 17.08 85.54 -5.47
CA LYS A 914 17.84 84.45 -6.12
C LYS A 914 19.30 84.83 -6.34
N LEU A 915 19.55 86.04 -6.87
CA LEU A 915 20.90 86.56 -7.09
C LEU A 915 21.68 86.74 -5.77
N ARG A 916 21.04 87.19 -4.68
CA ARG A 916 21.69 87.32 -3.37
C ARG A 916 22.15 85.96 -2.82
N PHE A 917 21.33 84.91 -2.97
CA PHE A 917 21.72 83.56 -2.55
C PHE A 917 22.92 83.04 -3.36
N LEU A 918 22.93 83.25 -4.68
CA LEU A 918 24.06 82.88 -5.55
C LEU A 918 25.33 83.69 -5.24
N MET A 919 25.22 84.96 -4.86
CA MET A 919 26.39 85.81 -4.56
C MET A 919 27.00 85.52 -3.18
N ASN A 920 26.20 85.11 -2.19
CA ASN A 920 26.69 84.79 -0.84
C ASN A 920 27.62 83.57 -0.81
N SER A 921 27.45 82.61 -1.72
CA SER A 921 28.30 81.42 -1.83
C SER A 921 29.61 81.66 -2.58
N VAL A 922 29.61 82.59 -3.56
CA VAL A 922 30.84 83.07 -4.23
C VAL A 922 31.72 83.90 -3.28
N GLY A 923 31.21 84.25 -2.10
CA GLY A 923 31.93 84.98 -1.05
C GLY A 923 33.18 84.29 -0.50
N PHE A 924 33.41 82.99 -0.77
CA PHE A 924 34.68 82.34 -0.45
C PHE A 924 35.82 82.61 -1.45
N ILE A 925 35.53 83.21 -2.61
CA ILE A 925 36.55 83.58 -3.62
C ILE A 925 36.90 85.09 -3.58
N LEU A 926 36.17 85.90 -2.80
CA LEU A 926 36.42 87.35 -2.68
C LEU A 926 37.20 87.75 -1.40
N THR A 927 38.06 86.88 -0.88
CA THR A 927 39.07 87.20 0.16
C THR A 927 40.51 87.25 -0.38
N PHE A 928 40.67 87.65 -1.65
CA PHE A 928 41.93 88.16 -2.17
C PHE A 928 41.67 89.36 -3.09
N PHE A 929 41.23 90.47 -2.50
CA PHE A 929 41.64 91.82 -2.90
C PHE A 929 41.66 92.73 -1.68
#